data_AF-A0A4T0JIP0-F1
#
_entry.id   AF-A0A4T0JIP0-F1
#
_cell.length_a   1.000
_cell.length_b   1.000
_cell.length_c   1.000
_cell.angle_alpha   90.00
_cell.angle_beta   90.00
_cell.angle_gamma   90.00
#
_symmetry.space_group_name_H-M   'P 1'
#
loop_
_entity.id
_entity.type
_entity.pdbx_description
1 polymer ?
#
loop_
_entity_poly.entity_id
_entity_poly.type
_entity_poly.pdbx_seq_one_letter_code
_entity_poly.pdbx_strand_id
1 'polypeptide(L)'
;MSSSYDNRCDLVRENDYVHIRLPSQQERIVRLTKNGTANFGKFGKVPFSELIGKPYGLSFEIVDKDGSSTLRKMSPRAIEEIEDYESTNQFIEDDSTAITLLGEAEIEALKNGGVEGRHIIDQQIAAHGQFDQKTAYSKDKYLKKKEAKFLKFITLIPPTTFNVCEYHFTKNSQRIRDLRVDSLSQMLTLANVQQGGRYIVIDDTSGLLTGAILERLAGEGSVLIIHDADSPPNLDILDSMNFPEQSVKECVRYLNWVSIDDDFEMPPLKLEAKEGGDNWRSHHERDKIMKRKEQFTALDNLRKEFFDGGFDGLMSASQYEPLSIIQRLYTHLSGSAPIVLHHPHLAVLTDAHMGLRNDANFLAPVISESWLRQYQVLPGRTHPNMQMPATGGYLLHTTKVFDDPNAHSIKAFKRRKAERSYMVISKVLVSAALAVCTLAVPLERRMYSSKHAYDWDHDAVGGRARDALLSTQRASWEQGTAAEALLEFDYDRLSVFNPNYLNEIQGSAEALKWDGKRQFSFSEEIPVHALSIAWDAVNRQHEDGRLGVELGGPVDGSASDPASMGPAVYLASKIWPEVEERERLGDAAAKQLSYTLNTAPRSETGAISHRTEKIAYWSDSVYMAPPLIAYAGALEHDKHMLHEAFAQIKVYREALFLKDVGLYGHIFDATNKSWEDAGAWSTGNGWIAGGMSRVLATIKHSGVEGLDWEAHHLIIWLKELLQNAYKVQKNSGLLPNYLDKPEDFEEVAGTAAITAAAYRLGAIAYGAIEDVLPQMEKAFEACLSRVDVMGNVQPTVDALDWSAKGVSSPESAAFILELLAAKEAF
;
A
#
# COMPACT_ATOMS: atom_id res chain seq x y z
N MET A 1 -8.18 -30.11 -14.44
CA MET A 1 -7.30 -30.61 -13.36
C MET A 1 -6.62 -29.40 -12.76
N SER A 2 -7.13 -28.88 -11.64
CA SER A 2 -6.55 -27.70 -10.99
C SER A 2 -5.26 -28.13 -10.27
N SER A 3 -4.11 -27.79 -10.87
CA SER A 3 -2.85 -27.80 -10.14
C SER A 3 -2.88 -26.58 -9.23
N SER A 4 -3.23 -26.76 -7.96
CA SER A 4 -3.17 -25.66 -6.98
C SER A 4 -1.70 -25.36 -6.71
N TYR A 5 -1.21 -24.25 -7.24
CA TYR A 5 0.09 -23.68 -6.87
C TYR A 5 0.01 -23.18 -5.42
N ASP A 6 0.17 -24.09 -4.46
CA ASP A 6 0.21 -23.76 -3.04
C ASP A 6 1.66 -23.86 -2.52
N ASN A 7 2.40 -22.77 -2.68
CA ASN A 7 3.71 -22.59 -2.06
C ASN A 7 3.63 -22.26 -0.57
N ARG A 8 2.44 -21.87 -0.06
CA ARG A 8 2.26 -21.39 1.30
C ARG A 8 1.73 -22.51 2.17
N CYS A 9 2.50 -23.59 2.26
CA CYS A 9 2.25 -24.55 3.32
C CYS A 9 2.72 -23.96 4.65
N ASP A 10 1.77 -23.72 5.55
CA ASP A 10 2.06 -23.28 6.91
C ASP A 10 2.85 -24.32 7.73
N LEU A 11 2.92 -25.56 7.24
CA LEU A 11 3.55 -26.70 7.91
C LEU A 11 4.76 -27.22 7.13
N VAL A 12 5.77 -27.66 7.87
CA VAL A 12 6.95 -28.33 7.32
C VAL A 12 6.57 -29.71 6.73
N ARG A 13 7.00 -30.00 5.50
CA ARG A 13 6.76 -31.29 4.82
C ARG A 13 8.04 -32.12 4.68
N GLU A 14 7.87 -33.38 4.30
CA GLU A 14 8.99 -34.25 3.93
C GLU A 14 9.62 -33.75 2.61
N ASN A 15 10.95 -33.77 2.55
CA ASN A 15 11.81 -33.27 1.46
C ASN A 15 11.95 -31.75 1.34
N ASP A 16 11.26 -30.97 2.18
CA ASP A 16 11.44 -29.53 2.27
C ASP A 16 12.87 -29.15 2.69
N TYR A 17 13.36 -28.05 2.13
CA TYR A 17 14.44 -27.27 2.72
C TYR A 17 13.85 -26.33 3.78
N VAL A 18 14.33 -26.46 5.02
CA VAL A 18 13.83 -25.68 6.15
C VAL A 18 14.93 -24.77 6.67
N HIS A 19 14.62 -23.48 6.79
CA HIS A 19 15.46 -22.51 7.47
C HIS A 19 15.25 -22.64 8.98
N ILE A 20 16.33 -22.86 9.72
CA ILE A 20 16.29 -23.07 11.17
C ILE A 20 17.17 -22.02 11.83
N ARG A 21 16.54 -21.14 12.61
CA ARG A 21 17.21 -20.12 13.41
C ARG A 21 17.54 -20.64 14.80
N LEU A 22 18.80 -20.52 15.19
CA LEU A 22 19.33 -20.93 16.49
C LEU A 22 19.17 -19.79 17.53
N PRO A 23 19.35 -20.07 18.84
CA PRO A 23 19.25 -19.05 19.89
C PRO A 23 20.28 -17.93 19.73
N SER A 24 21.39 -18.23 19.06
CA SER A 24 22.42 -17.26 18.68
C SER A 24 22.06 -16.38 17.48
N GLN A 25 20.81 -16.42 17.01
CA GLN A 25 20.32 -15.75 15.78
C GLN A 25 20.98 -16.23 14.47
N GLN A 26 21.84 -17.23 14.54
CA GLN A 26 22.43 -17.85 13.35
C GLN A 26 21.43 -18.79 12.70
N GLU A 27 21.36 -18.76 11.38
CA GLU A 27 20.47 -19.60 10.60
C GLU A 27 21.21 -20.73 9.89
N ARG A 28 20.50 -21.85 9.67
CA ARG A 28 20.97 -22.98 8.88
C ARG A 28 19.83 -23.50 8.01
N ILE A 29 20.15 -23.86 6.77
CA ILE A 29 19.22 -24.57 5.87
C ILE A 29 19.47 -26.08 6.02
N VAL A 30 18.40 -26.85 6.21
CA VAL A 30 18.45 -28.31 6.29
C VAL A 30 17.39 -28.91 5.39
N ARG A 31 17.77 -29.87 4.52
CA ARG A 31 16.82 -30.65 3.72
C ARG A 31 16.32 -31.83 4.54
N LEU A 32 15.00 -31.94 4.72
CA LEU A 32 14.39 -32.97 5.56
C LEU A 32 14.14 -34.26 4.78
N THR A 33 14.93 -35.29 5.02
CA THR A 33 14.71 -36.63 4.42
C THR A 33 13.91 -37.55 5.34
N LYS A 34 13.40 -38.67 4.81
CA LYS A 34 12.54 -39.62 5.53
C LYS A 34 13.12 -40.17 6.85
N ASN A 35 14.46 -40.27 6.97
CA ASN A 35 15.15 -40.93 8.08
C ASN A 35 16.47 -40.22 8.43
N GLY A 36 16.41 -38.93 8.74
CA GLY A 36 17.60 -38.13 9.09
C GLY A 36 17.52 -37.43 10.45
N THR A 37 18.61 -36.76 10.81
CA THR A 37 18.73 -36.02 12.06
C THR A 37 19.48 -34.72 11.80
N ALA A 38 18.89 -33.60 12.21
CA ALA A 38 19.54 -32.30 12.18
C ALA A 38 20.52 -32.19 13.35
N ASN A 39 21.75 -31.73 13.12
CA ASN A 39 22.74 -31.51 14.17
C ASN A 39 23.06 -30.02 14.30
N PHE A 40 22.73 -29.46 15.47
CA PHE A 40 22.94 -28.05 15.80
C PHE A 40 24.14 -27.83 16.74
N GLY A 41 25.05 -28.81 16.82
CA GLY A 41 26.23 -28.76 17.67
C GLY A 41 25.85 -28.73 19.14
N LYS A 42 26.29 -27.70 19.87
CA LYS A 42 26.04 -27.54 21.31
C LYS A 42 24.55 -27.44 21.69
N PHE A 43 23.68 -27.11 20.74
CA PHE A 43 22.24 -26.96 20.98
C PHE A 43 21.49 -28.30 20.90
N GLY A 44 22.15 -29.37 20.46
CA GLY A 44 21.57 -30.72 20.39
C GLY A 44 21.33 -31.20 18.96
N LYS A 45 20.67 -32.36 18.88
CA LYS A 45 20.29 -33.01 17.63
C LYS A 45 18.77 -33.18 17.61
N VAL A 46 18.14 -33.17 16.45
CA VAL A 46 16.68 -33.34 16.32
C VAL A 46 16.37 -34.27 15.15
N PRO A 47 15.64 -35.38 15.36
CA PRO A 47 15.17 -36.22 14.27
C PRO A 47 14.27 -35.44 13.30
N PHE A 48 14.39 -35.67 11.99
CA PHE A 48 13.57 -34.95 11.00
C PHE A 48 12.07 -35.22 11.18
N SER A 49 11.68 -36.39 11.70
CA SER A 49 10.29 -36.72 12.03
C SER A 49 9.66 -35.77 13.06
N GLU A 50 10.45 -35.15 13.94
CA GLU A 50 9.96 -34.19 14.92
C GLU A 50 9.72 -32.80 14.30
N LEU A 51 10.38 -32.49 13.19
CA LEU A 51 10.25 -31.22 12.46
C LEU A 51 9.07 -31.25 11.50
N ILE A 52 8.83 -32.39 10.85
CA ILE A 52 7.74 -32.58 9.88
C ILE A 52 6.38 -32.39 10.57
N GLY A 53 5.48 -31.65 9.92
CA GLY A 53 4.15 -31.31 10.41
C GLY A 53 4.12 -30.18 11.44
N LYS A 54 5.27 -29.60 11.81
CA LYS A 54 5.30 -28.41 12.67
C LYS A 54 5.07 -27.14 11.85
N PRO A 55 4.41 -26.13 12.42
CA PRO A 55 4.21 -24.86 11.74
C PRO A 55 5.50 -24.03 11.68
N TYR A 56 5.66 -23.29 10.60
CA TYR A 56 6.65 -22.22 10.49
C TYR A 56 6.34 -21.06 11.46
N GLY A 57 7.34 -20.25 11.77
CA GLY A 57 7.23 -19.06 12.63
C GLY A 57 7.30 -19.33 14.15
N LEU A 58 7.17 -20.58 14.58
CA LEU A 58 7.22 -20.94 16.01
C LEU A 58 8.61 -21.36 16.48
N SER A 59 8.90 -21.09 17.75
CA SER A 59 10.08 -21.59 18.46
C SER A 59 9.76 -22.86 19.25
N PHE A 60 10.69 -23.82 19.19
CA PHE A 60 10.59 -25.11 19.83
C PHE A 60 11.85 -25.40 20.65
N GLU A 61 11.66 -25.78 21.90
CA GLU A 61 12.71 -26.27 22.78
C GLU A 61 13.03 -27.73 22.49
N ILE A 62 14.32 -28.06 22.47
CA ILE A 62 14.84 -29.40 22.28
C ILE A 62 14.93 -30.09 23.65
N VAL A 63 14.14 -31.14 23.83
CA VAL A 63 14.10 -31.93 25.06
C VAL A 63 14.60 -33.34 24.79
N ASP A 64 15.73 -33.69 25.41
CA ASP A 64 16.33 -35.02 25.31
C ASP A 64 15.60 -36.00 26.25
N LYS A 65 14.98 -37.06 25.71
CA LYS A 65 14.31 -38.14 26.47
C LYS A 65 14.71 -39.51 25.93
N ASP A 66 15.14 -40.40 26.82
CA ASP A 66 15.42 -41.82 26.51
C ASP A 66 16.31 -42.04 25.26
N GLY A 67 17.30 -41.16 25.05
CA GLY A 67 18.24 -41.24 23.92
C GLY A 67 17.75 -40.65 22.59
N SER A 68 16.56 -40.05 22.55
CA SER A 68 16.02 -39.30 21.41
C SER A 68 15.60 -37.89 21.81
N SER A 69 15.72 -36.92 20.91
CA SER A 69 15.35 -35.53 21.18
C SER A 69 13.98 -35.23 20.60
N THR A 70 13.12 -34.61 21.41
CA THR A 70 11.74 -34.21 21.04
C THR A 70 11.60 -32.69 21.07
N LEU A 71 10.60 -32.16 20.37
CA LEU A 71 10.35 -30.72 20.31
C LEU A 71 9.14 -30.28 21.14
N ARG A 72 9.36 -29.37 22.09
CA ARG A 72 8.31 -28.73 22.88
C ARG A 72 8.08 -27.30 22.41
N LYS A 73 6.85 -26.93 22.04
CA LYS A 73 6.49 -25.56 21.66
C LYS A 73 6.78 -24.60 22.81
N MET A 74 7.43 -23.48 22.51
CA MET A 74 7.63 -22.38 23.45
C MET A 74 6.49 -21.35 23.32
N SER A 75 6.10 -20.76 24.45
CA SER A 75 5.15 -19.65 24.44
C SER A 75 5.88 -18.35 24.03
N PRO A 76 5.26 -17.50 23.18
CA PRO A 76 5.78 -16.16 22.92
C PRO A 76 5.92 -15.39 24.23
N ARG A 77 7.05 -14.70 24.43
CA ARG A 77 7.25 -13.84 25.59
C ARG A 77 6.72 -12.44 25.25
N ALA A 78 5.83 -11.91 26.09
CA ALA A 78 5.40 -10.53 25.98
C ALA A 78 6.59 -9.57 26.17
N ILE A 79 6.62 -8.48 25.42
CA ILE A 79 7.59 -7.41 25.64
C ILE A 79 7.11 -6.63 26.86
N GLU A 80 7.82 -6.76 27.97
CA GLU A 80 7.54 -6.00 29.19
C GLU A 80 8.10 -4.58 29.06
N GLU A 81 7.33 -3.59 29.50
CA GLU A 81 7.86 -2.24 29.71
C GLU A 81 8.80 -2.28 30.91
N ILE A 82 10.07 -1.99 30.64
CA ILE A 82 11.11 -1.94 31.65
C ILE A 82 11.39 -0.47 31.92
N GLU A 83 10.93 0.02 33.06
CA GLU A 83 11.28 1.33 33.61
C GLU A 83 12.33 1.17 34.72
N ASP A 84 13.41 1.95 34.66
CA ASP A 84 14.44 1.97 35.70
C ASP A 84 15.01 3.38 35.81
N TYR A 85 14.54 4.12 36.81
CA TYR A 85 14.89 5.51 37.05
C TYR A 85 15.88 5.70 38.22
N GLU A 86 16.20 4.64 38.96
CA GLU A 86 16.99 4.73 40.21
C GLU A 86 18.36 4.06 40.12
N SER A 87 18.53 3.07 39.24
CA SER A 87 19.77 2.28 39.20
C SER A 87 20.84 2.96 38.33
N THR A 88 22.06 3.09 38.86
CA THR A 88 23.22 3.62 38.12
C THR A 88 24.41 2.67 38.23
N ASN A 89 25.32 2.72 37.27
CA ASN A 89 26.54 1.91 37.28
C ASN A 89 27.69 2.52 38.11
N GLN A 90 27.43 3.58 38.89
CA GLN A 90 28.49 4.35 39.58
C GLN A 90 29.28 3.56 40.62
N PHE A 91 28.71 2.46 41.16
CA PHE A 91 29.33 1.58 42.14
C PHE A 91 29.73 0.21 41.57
N ILE A 92 29.60 0.01 40.25
CA ILE A 92 30.00 -1.25 39.61
C ILE A 92 31.49 -1.19 39.26
N GLU A 93 32.30 -1.96 39.99
CA GLU A 93 33.73 -2.12 39.72
C GLU A 93 33.97 -3.35 38.83
N ASP A 94 34.74 -3.18 37.75
CA ASP A 94 35.13 -4.26 36.82
C ASP A 94 36.38 -5.00 37.34
N ASP A 95 36.30 -5.53 38.57
CA ASP A 95 37.33 -6.38 39.16
C ASP A 95 36.94 -7.86 38.97
N SER A 96 37.80 -8.60 38.26
CA SER A 96 37.61 -10.03 37.99
C SER A 96 37.65 -10.90 39.25
N THR A 97 38.08 -10.35 40.39
CA THR A 97 38.06 -11.02 41.71
C THR A 97 36.83 -10.68 42.56
N ALA A 98 36.11 -9.60 42.24
CA ALA A 98 34.91 -9.16 42.96
C ALA A 98 33.61 -9.80 42.43
N ILE A 99 33.61 -10.31 41.20
CA ILE A 99 32.46 -10.98 40.59
C ILE A 99 32.63 -12.50 40.73
N THR A 100 31.97 -13.10 41.71
CA THR A 100 31.83 -14.56 41.77
C THR A 100 30.93 -15.00 40.61
N LEU A 101 31.39 -15.96 39.80
CA LEU A 101 30.61 -16.61 38.76
C LEU A 101 30.89 -18.10 38.85
N LEU A 102 29.94 -18.94 38.45
CA LEU A 102 30.23 -20.36 38.26
C LEU A 102 31.36 -20.53 37.26
N GLY A 103 32.37 -21.32 37.64
CA GLY A 103 33.51 -21.64 36.80
C GLY A 103 33.13 -22.49 35.58
N GLU A 104 34.02 -22.58 34.59
CA GLU A 104 33.77 -23.39 33.39
C GLU A 104 33.51 -24.86 33.73
N ALA A 105 34.31 -25.44 34.63
CA ALA A 105 34.16 -26.82 35.08
C ALA A 105 32.81 -27.07 35.80
N GLU A 106 32.32 -26.12 36.58
CA GLU A 106 31.03 -26.23 37.27
C GLU A 106 29.86 -26.15 36.28
N ILE A 107 29.95 -25.26 35.29
CA ILE A 107 28.96 -25.16 34.20
C ILE A 107 28.94 -26.44 33.36
N GLU A 108 30.09 -27.05 33.09
CA GLU A 108 30.16 -28.34 32.40
C GLU A 108 29.58 -29.48 33.24
N ALA A 109 29.83 -29.50 34.55
CA ALA A 109 29.21 -30.46 35.46
C ALA A 109 27.69 -30.34 35.48
N LEU A 110 27.13 -29.12 35.51
CA LEU A 110 25.68 -28.88 35.44
C LEU A 110 25.08 -29.36 34.10
N LYS A 111 25.77 -29.08 32.99
CA LYS A 111 25.35 -29.56 31.66
C LYS A 111 25.38 -31.08 31.55
N ASN A 112 26.44 -31.71 32.05
CA ASN A 112 26.59 -33.17 32.04
C ASN A 112 25.60 -33.85 33.00
N GLY A 113 25.22 -33.15 34.08
CA GLY A 113 24.17 -33.57 35.01
C GLY A 113 22.74 -33.43 34.46
N GLY A 114 22.56 -32.96 33.22
CA GLY A 114 21.25 -32.83 32.58
C GLY A 114 20.39 -31.68 33.11
N VAL A 115 20.97 -30.71 33.81
CA VAL A 115 20.24 -29.54 34.33
C VAL A 115 19.71 -28.70 33.17
N GLU A 116 18.43 -28.32 33.21
CA GLU A 116 17.82 -27.51 32.15
C GLU A 116 18.52 -26.15 32.03
N GLY A 117 18.59 -25.62 30.80
CA GLY A 117 19.29 -24.37 30.50
C GLY A 117 18.78 -23.18 31.33
N ARG A 118 17.49 -23.16 31.71
CA ARG A 118 16.91 -22.11 32.55
C ARG A 118 17.49 -22.12 33.96
N HIS A 119 17.55 -23.29 34.60
CA HIS A 119 18.14 -23.44 35.92
C HIS A 119 19.64 -23.07 35.95
N ILE A 120 20.38 -23.33 34.86
CA ILE A 120 21.78 -22.88 34.72
C ILE A 120 21.86 -21.35 34.69
N ILE A 121 20.92 -20.68 34.02
CA ILE A 121 20.85 -19.21 33.97
C ILE A 121 20.55 -18.66 35.37
N ASP A 122 19.57 -19.22 36.07
CA ASP A 122 19.17 -18.79 37.41
C ASP A 122 20.31 -18.96 38.43
N GLN A 123 21.02 -20.09 38.38
CA GLN A 123 22.22 -20.30 39.21
C GLN A 123 23.34 -19.32 38.87
N GLN A 124 23.50 -18.95 37.59
CA GLN A 124 24.49 -17.94 37.23
C GLN A 124 24.11 -16.52 37.64
N ILE A 125 22.82 -16.22 37.73
CA ILE A 125 22.34 -14.94 38.26
C ILE A 125 22.57 -14.91 39.77
N ALA A 126 22.22 -15.98 40.48
CA ALA A 126 22.41 -16.09 41.93
C ALA A 126 23.89 -16.04 42.34
N ALA A 127 24.78 -16.60 41.52
CA ALA A 127 26.22 -16.52 41.77
C ALA A 127 26.80 -15.12 41.51
N HIS A 128 26.18 -14.33 40.62
CA HIS A 128 26.71 -13.04 40.18
C HIS A 128 26.57 -11.96 41.27
N GLY A 129 27.63 -11.76 42.07
CA GLY A 129 27.63 -10.87 43.23
C GLY A 129 27.23 -9.40 43.02
N GLN A 130 27.35 -8.87 41.80
CA GLN A 130 26.94 -7.50 41.44
C GLN A 130 25.72 -7.45 40.50
N PHE A 131 24.92 -8.54 40.37
CA PHE A 131 23.81 -8.56 39.40
C PHE A 131 22.73 -7.56 39.79
N ASP A 132 22.45 -7.43 41.09
CA ASP A 132 21.41 -6.53 41.61
C ASP A 132 21.73 -5.06 41.36
N GLN A 133 23.02 -4.69 41.32
CA GLN A 133 23.49 -3.33 41.04
C GLN A 133 23.32 -2.93 39.56
N LYS A 134 23.07 -3.88 38.65
CA LYS A 134 22.85 -3.58 37.24
C LYS A 134 21.49 -2.92 37.03
N THR A 135 21.46 -1.99 36.07
CA THR A 135 20.19 -1.45 35.58
C THR A 135 19.30 -2.54 34.99
N ALA A 136 17.99 -2.34 34.98
CA ALA A 136 17.02 -3.30 34.45
C ALA A 136 17.30 -3.62 32.97
N TYR A 137 17.70 -2.64 32.17
CA TYR A 137 18.16 -2.86 30.79
C TYR A 137 19.43 -3.71 30.70
N SER A 138 20.37 -3.52 31.62
CA SER A 138 21.60 -4.32 31.69
C SER A 138 21.33 -5.76 32.14
N LYS A 139 20.38 -5.96 33.06
CA LYS A 139 19.88 -7.27 33.49
C LYS A 139 19.22 -8.01 32.31
N ASP A 140 18.32 -7.35 31.57
CA ASP A 140 17.69 -7.92 30.36
C ASP A 140 18.72 -8.28 29.27
N LYS A 141 19.69 -7.39 29.01
CA LYS A 141 20.78 -7.67 28.07
C LYS A 141 21.63 -8.86 28.49
N TYR A 142 21.92 -8.99 29.79
CA TYR A 142 22.64 -10.14 30.35
C TYR A 142 21.84 -11.43 30.19
N LEU A 143 20.54 -11.40 30.51
CA LEU A 143 19.62 -12.52 30.35
C LEU A 143 19.59 -13.01 28.90
N LYS A 144 19.32 -12.14 27.93
CA LYS A 144 19.32 -12.49 26.49
C LYS A 144 20.62 -13.15 26.04
N LYS A 145 21.78 -12.65 26.51
CA LYS A 145 23.09 -13.24 26.23
C LYS A 145 23.24 -14.65 26.81
N LYS A 146 22.70 -14.91 27.99
CA LYS A 146 22.76 -16.20 28.67
C LYS A 146 21.76 -17.19 28.07
N GLU A 147 20.56 -16.72 27.74
CA GLU A 147 19.54 -17.46 27.00
C GLU A 147 20.10 -17.96 25.66
N ALA A 148 20.73 -17.09 24.86
CA ALA A 148 21.37 -17.46 23.60
C ALA A 148 22.51 -18.50 23.75
N LYS A 149 23.09 -18.62 24.96
CA LYS A 149 24.20 -19.55 25.25
C LYS A 149 23.72 -20.89 25.81
N PHE A 150 22.69 -20.89 26.64
CA PHE A 150 22.29 -22.03 27.47
C PHE A 150 20.94 -22.64 27.10
N LEU A 151 20.00 -21.88 26.54
CA LEU A 151 18.74 -22.44 26.07
C LEU A 151 18.97 -23.24 24.78
N LYS A 152 18.35 -24.41 24.71
CA LYS A 152 18.39 -25.29 23.54
C LYS A 152 17.04 -25.20 22.81
N PHE A 153 16.86 -24.16 22.00
CA PHE A 153 15.66 -24.03 21.17
C PHE A 153 16.01 -23.73 19.73
N ILE A 154 15.06 -23.95 18.84
CA ILE A 154 15.15 -23.66 17.40
C ILE A 154 13.88 -22.93 16.97
N THR A 155 13.97 -22.11 15.94
CA THR A 155 12.81 -21.46 15.31
C THR A 155 12.77 -21.86 13.85
N LEU A 156 11.61 -22.31 13.37
CA LEU A 156 11.42 -22.73 11.99
C LEU A 156 11.02 -21.51 11.16
N ILE A 157 11.79 -21.16 10.15
CA ILE A 157 11.59 -19.97 9.31
C ILE A 157 11.10 -20.43 7.92
N PRO A 158 10.04 -19.83 7.37
CA PRO A 158 9.53 -20.21 6.07
C PRO A 158 10.51 -19.75 4.95
N PRO A 159 10.72 -20.56 3.89
CA PRO A 159 11.68 -20.25 2.82
C PRO A 159 11.10 -19.28 1.78
N THR A 160 10.61 -18.12 2.23
CA THR A 160 10.13 -17.06 1.34
C THR A 160 11.29 -16.38 0.62
N THR A 161 11.03 -15.72 -0.52
CA THR A 161 12.02 -14.89 -1.22
C THR A 161 12.74 -13.93 -0.27
N PHE A 162 12.01 -13.31 0.66
CA PHE A 162 12.59 -12.42 1.68
C PHE A 162 13.61 -13.16 2.58
N ASN A 163 13.19 -14.26 3.21
CA ASN A 163 14.03 -14.98 4.18
C ASN A 163 15.24 -15.64 3.50
N VAL A 164 15.06 -16.16 2.29
CA VAL A 164 16.14 -16.77 1.51
C VAL A 164 17.15 -15.71 1.07
N CYS A 165 16.68 -14.56 0.56
CA CYS A 165 17.55 -13.43 0.22
C CYS A 165 18.33 -12.95 1.44
N GLU A 166 17.67 -12.69 2.57
CA GLU A 166 18.32 -12.17 3.78
C GLU A 166 19.34 -13.17 4.37
N TYR A 167 19.01 -14.46 4.36
CA TYR A 167 19.94 -15.52 4.77
C TYR A 167 21.21 -15.53 3.91
N HIS A 168 21.06 -15.52 2.58
CA HIS A 168 22.20 -15.55 1.68
C HIS A 168 23.00 -14.25 1.71
N PHE A 169 22.33 -13.10 1.81
CA PHE A 169 22.98 -11.79 1.95
C PHE A 169 23.84 -11.73 3.22
N THR A 170 23.31 -12.20 4.35
CA THR A 170 24.03 -12.18 5.63
C THR A 170 25.18 -13.20 5.67
N LYS A 171 24.98 -14.38 5.07
CA LYS A 171 25.96 -15.49 5.13
C LYS A 171 27.07 -15.36 4.09
N ASN A 172 26.73 -15.01 2.86
CA ASN A 172 27.64 -14.84 1.74
C ASN A 172 26.97 -14.00 0.64
N SER A 173 27.00 -12.68 0.81
CA SER A 173 26.38 -11.72 -0.12
C SER A 173 26.89 -11.84 -1.56
N GLN A 174 28.19 -12.14 -1.75
CA GLN A 174 28.79 -12.27 -3.08
C GLN A 174 28.18 -13.39 -3.91
N ARG A 175 27.68 -14.47 -3.27
CA ARG A 175 27.00 -15.58 -3.97
C ARG A 175 25.72 -15.11 -4.69
N ILE A 176 25.08 -14.09 -4.16
CA ILE A 176 23.88 -13.49 -4.72
C ILE A 176 24.18 -12.11 -5.33
N ARG A 177 25.41 -11.90 -5.77
CA ARG A 177 25.86 -10.65 -6.41
C ARG A 177 25.64 -9.42 -5.53
N ASP A 178 25.76 -9.54 -4.20
CA ASP A 178 25.47 -8.47 -3.24
C ASP A 178 24.05 -7.88 -3.38
N LEU A 179 23.11 -8.66 -3.93
CA LEU A 179 21.72 -8.28 -4.07
C LEU A 179 21.02 -8.36 -2.71
N ARG A 180 20.69 -7.19 -2.15
CA ARG A 180 19.94 -7.09 -0.90
C ARG A 180 18.43 -7.12 -1.19
N VAL A 181 17.65 -7.50 -0.18
CA VAL A 181 16.21 -7.76 -0.34
C VAL A 181 15.39 -6.56 -0.81
N ASP A 182 15.77 -5.34 -0.39
CA ASP A 182 15.20 -4.08 -0.87
C ASP A 182 15.51 -3.87 -2.36
N SER A 183 16.76 -4.05 -2.80
CA SER A 183 17.11 -4.00 -4.21
C SER A 183 16.38 -5.06 -5.04
N LEU A 184 16.27 -6.30 -4.55
CA LEU A 184 15.50 -7.36 -5.22
C LEU A 184 14.01 -7.00 -5.33
N SER A 185 13.42 -6.43 -4.28
CA SER A 185 12.01 -5.99 -4.31
C SER A 185 11.77 -4.88 -5.34
N GLN A 186 12.70 -3.93 -5.43
CA GLN A 186 12.66 -2.87 -6.44
C GLN A 186 12.81 -3.47 -7.83
N MET A 187 13.73 -4.43 -8.03
CA MET A 187 13.87 -5.10 -9.33
C MET A 187 12.55 -5.70 -9.82
N LEU A 188 11.87 -6.48 -8.98
CA LEU A 188 10.60 -7.13 -9.35
C LEU A 188 9.51 -6.10 -9.68
N THR A 189 9.47 -5.00 -8.92
CA THR A 189 8.48 -3.92 -9.10
C THR A 189 8.73 -3.15 -10.38
N LEU A 190 9.98 -2.74 -10.62
CA LEU A 190 10.39 -1.98 -11.80
C LEU A 190 10.31 -2.80 -13.08
N ALA A 191 10.51 -4.12 -12.99
CA ALA A 191 10.33 -5.05 -14.09
C ALA A 191 8.86 -5.44 -14.32
N ASN A 192 7.95 -4.91 -13.51
CA ASN A 192 6.52 -5.20 -13.54
C ASN A 192 6.24 -6.71 -13.56
N VAL A 193 6.83 -7.46 -12.62
CA VAL A 193 6.65 -8.91 -12.53
C VAL A 193 5.23 -9.25 -12.07
N GLN A 194 4.45 -9.87 -12.95
CA GLN A 194 3.04 -10.19 -12.75
C GLN A 194 2.72 -11.61 -13.22
N GLN A 195 1.65 -12.20 -12.65
CA GLN A 195 1.13 -13.49 -13.06
C GLN A 195 0.83 -13.54 -14.56
N GLY A 196 1.26 -14.60 -15.24
CA GLY A 196 1.11 -14.78 -16.69
C GLY A 196 2.19 -14.15 -17.56
N GLY A 197 3.08 -13.32 -17.00
CA GLY A 197 4.13 -12.64 -17.76
C GLY A 197 5.25 -13.57 -18.27
N ARG A 198 5.90 -13.16 -19.36
CA ARG A 198 7.04 -13.86 -20.00
C ARG A 198 8.31 -13.06 -19.85
N TYR A 199 9.24 -13.53 -19.03
CA TYR A 199 10.46 -12.77 -18.68
C TYR A 199 11.73 -13.45 -19.19
N ILE A 200 12.63 -12.66 -19.78
CA ILE A 200 14.01 -13.09 -20.04
C ILE A 200 14.85 -12.73 -18.81
N VAL A 201 15.61 -13.69 -18.30
CA VAL A 201 16.39 -13.52 -17.07
C VAL A 201 17.83 -13.98 -17.27
N ILE A 202 18.77 -13.18 -16.77
CA ILE A 202 20.18 -13.56 -16.66
C ILE A 202 20.51 -13.59 -15.16
N ASP A 203 20.68 -14.80 -14.62
CA ASP A 203 20.72 -15.06 -13.19
C ASP A 203 22.06 -15.71 -12.77
N ASP A 204 23.01 -14.88 -12.29
CA ASP A 204 24.21 -15.37 -11.59
C ASP A 204 24.03 -15.36 -10.07
N THR A 205 22.78 -15.39 -9.60
CA THR A 205 22.42 -15.41 -8.17
C THR A 205 22.06 -16.81 -7.69
N SER A 206 22.52 -17.85 -8.39
CA SER A 206 22.22 -19.27 -8.13
C SER A 206 20.71 -19.59 -8.10
N GLY A 207 19.90 -18.84 -8.87
CA GLY A 207 18.45 -19.01 -8.93
C GLY A 207 17.64 -18.16 -7.95
N LEU A 208 18.26 -17.26 -7.17
CA LEU A 208 17.53 -16.34 -6.28
C LEU A 208 16.59 -15.42 -7.07
N LEU A 209 17.10 -14.75 -8.11
CA LEU A 209 16.31 -13.84 -8.95
C LEU A 209 15.19 -14.61 -9.67
N THR A 210 15.51 -15.77 -10.25
CA THR A 210 14.52 -16.64 -10.88
C THR A 210 13.43 -17.07 -9.90
N GLY A 211 13.80 -17.50 -8.69
CA GLY A 211 12.85 -17.92 -7.67
C GLY A 211 11.95 -16.78 -7.20
N ALA A 212 12.51 -15.58 -7.06
CA ALA A 212 11.76 -14.38 -6.73
C ALA A 212 10.70 -14.04 -7.80
N ILE A 213 11.02 -14.25 -9.08
CA ILE A 213 10.07 -14.08 -10.19
C ILE A 213 9.00 -15.18 -10.13
N LEU A 214 9.39 -16.44 -9.95
CA LEU A 214 8.45 -17.56 -9.86
C LEU A 214 7.44 -17.41 -8.71
N GLU A 215 7.87 -16.90 -7.56
CA GLU A 215 6.98 -16.62 -6.43
C GLU A 215 5.86 -15.64 -6.82
N ARG A 216 6.16 -14.66 -7.68
CA ARG A 216 5.21 -13.65 -8.18
C ARG A 216 4.37 -14.15 -9.36
N LEU A 217 4.90 -15.04 -10.19
CA LEU A 217 4.18 -15.69 -11.29
C LEU A 217 3.08 -16.65 -10.80
N ALA A 218 3.21 -17.16 -9.58
CA ALA A 218 2.22 -18.06 -8.97
C ALA A 218 1.89 -19.31 -9.81
N GLY A 219 2.86 -19.80 -10.61
CA GLY A 219 2.70 -20.97 -11.48
C GLY A 219 2.14 -20.68 -12.87
N GLU A 220 1.88 -19.41 -13.21
CA GLU A 220 1.41 -19.00 -14.54
C GLU A 220 2.37 -18.00 -15.20
N GLY A 221 2.72 -18.23 -16.45
CA GLY A 221 3.71 -17.43 -17.20
C GLY A 221 4.98 -18.23 -17.49
N SER A 222 6.06 -17.54 -17.86
CA SER A 222 7.34 -18.19 -18.12
C SER A 222 8.57 -17.33 -17.79
N VAL A 223 9.64 -18.02 -17.41
CA VAL A 223 10.96 -17.45 -17.17
C VAL A 223 11.95 -18.16 -18.09
N LEU A 224 12.51 -17.44 -19.06
CA LEU A 224 13.57 -17.91 -19.92
C LEU A 224 14.92 -17.43 -19.40
N ILE A 225 15.71 -18.35 -18.85
CA ILE A 225 17.06 -18.07 -18.36
C ILE A 225 18.05 -18.15 -19.52
N ILE A 226 18.90 -17.14 -19.68
CA ILE A 226 20.01 -17.18 -20.63
C ILE A 226 21.33 -17.26 -19.88
N HIS A 227 22.12 -18.28 -20.18
CA HIS A 227 23.38 -18.58 -19.48
C HIS A 227 24.50 -19.05 -20.43
N ASP A 228 25.72 -19.24 -19.91
CA ASP A 228 26.89 -19.68 -20.67
C ASP A 228 27.09 -21.21 -20.69
N ALA A 229 26.62 -21.92 -19.68
CA ALA A 229 26.83 -23.37 -19.59
C ALA A 229 26.16 -24.17 -20.74
N ASP A 230 26.79 -25.27 -21.17
CA ASP A 230 26.18 -26.26 -22.07
C ASP A 230 25.24 -27.24 -21.33
N SER A 231 25.28 -27.20 -20.00
CA SER A 231 24.42 -27.94 -19.08
C SER A 231 23.35 -27.01 -18.49
N PRO A 232 22.28 -27.55 -17.88
CA PRO A 232 21.33 -26.73 -17.15
C PRO A 232 22.04 -25.80 -16.14
N PRO A 233 21.55 -24.57 -15.93
CA PRO A 233 22.17 -23.62 -15.01
C PRO A 233 22.09 -24.15 -13.56
N ASN A 234 23.04 -23.73 -12.72
CA ASN A 234 22.98 -24.07 -11.29
C ASN A 234 21.93 -23.19 -10.59
N LEU A 235 20.84 -23.82 -10.13
CA LEU A 235 19.73 -23.18 -9.44
C LEU A 235 19.58 -23.68 -7.98
N ASP A 236 20.70 -23.97 -7.30
CA ASP A 236 20.70 -24.49 -5.92
C ASP A 236 19.87 -23.67 -4.91
N ILE A 237 19.79 -22.33 -5.07
CA ILE A 237 18.99 -21.48 -4.18
C ILE A 237 17.50 -21.63 -4.51
N LEU A 238 17.14 -21.76 -5.78
CA LEU A 238 15.77 -22.02 -6.21
C LEU A 238 15.23 -23.31 -5.60
N ASP A 239 16.04 -24.36 -5.56
CA ASP A 239 15.68 -25.64 -4.94
C ASP A 239 15.32 -25.48 -3.45
N SER A 240 15.95 -24.52 -2.77
CA SER A 240 15.72 -24.26 -1.34
C SER A 240 14.43 -23.48 -1.03
N MET A 241 13.76 -22.95 -2.05
CA MET A 241 12.50 -22.21 -1.93
C MET A 241 11.25 -23.11 -1.91
N ASN A 242 11.42 -24.42 -2.08
CA ASN A 242 10.35 -25.44 -2.01
C ASN A 242 9.17 -25.22 -2.98
N PHE A 243 9.43 -24.66 -4.16
CA PHE A 243 8.43 -24.59 -5.22
C PHE A 243 7.99 -25.99 -5.69
N PRO A 244 6.72 -26.20 -6.07
CA PRO A 244 6.26 -27.43 -6.68
C PRO A 244 7.08 -27.76 -7.94
N GLU A 245 7.64 -28.98 -7.98
CA GLU A 245 8.54 -29.41 -9.06
C GLU A 245 7.89 -29.28 -10.45
N GLN A 246 6.59 -29.55 -10.55
CA GLN A 246 5.83 -29.42 -11.79
C GLN A 246 5.77 -27.97 -12.27
N SER A 247 5.53 -27.02 -11.36
CA SER A 247 5.43 -25.60 -11.70
C SER A 247 6.77 -25.01 -12.10
N VAL A 248 7.87 -25.42 -11.45
CA VAL A 248 9.23 -25.05 -11.90
C VAL A 248 9.48 -25.60 -13.31
N LYS A 249 9.16 -26.87 -13.55
CA LYS A 249 9.29 -27.51 -14.88
C LYS A 249 8.42 -26.87 -15.95
N GLU A 250 7.28 -26.28 -15.60
CA GLU A 250 6.38 -25.64 -16.55
C GLU A 250 6.77 -24.19 -16.83
N CYS A 251 7.21 -23.43 -15.82
CA CYS A 251 7.52 -22.00 -15.94
C CYS A 251 8.97 -21.72 -16.36
N VAL A 252 9.95 -22.49 -15.88
CA VAL A 252 11.38 -22.20 -16.09
C VAL A 252 11.90 -22.93 -17.33
N ARG A 253 12.48 -22.19 -18.26
CA ARG A 253 13.23 -22.70 -19.41
C ARG A 253 14.60 -22.04 -19.45
N TYR A 254 15.54 -22.63 -20.17
CA TYR A 254 16.86 -22.04 -20.32
C TYR A 254 17.44 -22.29 -21.71
N LEU A 255 18.16 -21.30 -22.21
CA LEU A 255 18.95 -21.35 -23.43
C LEU A 255 20.38 -20.91 -23.11
N ASN A 256 21.35 -21.46 -23.82
CA ASN A 256 22.71 -20.94 -23.74
C ASN A 256 22.90 -19.79 -24.72
N TRP A 257 23.86 -18.90 -24.44
CA TRP A 257 24.18 -17.75 -25.29
C TRP A 257 24.49 -18.12 -26.75
N VAL A 258 25.01 -19.32 -27.01
CA VAL A 258 25.33 -19.76 -28.37
C VAL A 258 24.07 -20.14 -29.15
N SER A 259 23.09 -20.75 -28.48
CA SER A 259 21.84 -21.22 -29.12
C SER A 259 20.92 -20.09 -29.58
N ILE A 260 21.10 -18.87 -29.05
CA ILE A 260 20.31 -17.69 -29.42
C ILE A 260 20.91 -16.91 -30.60
N ASP A 261 22.08 -17.31 -31.14
CA ASP A 261 22.63 -16.68 -32.33
C ASP A 261 21.87 -17.15 -33.59
N ASP A 262 21.62 -16.26 -34.53
CA ASP A 262 20.94 -16.57 -35.80
C ASP A 262 21.65 -17.68 -36.58
N ASP A 263 22.99 -17.61 -36.62
CA ASP A 263 23.87 -18.54 -37.34
C ASP A 263 24.08 -19.87 -36.61
N PHE A 264 23.42 -20.09 -35.46
CA PHE A 264 23.51 -21.35 -34.74
C PHE A 264 22.85 -22.48 -35.53
N GLU A 265 23.69 -23.35 -36.09
CA GLU A 265 23.26 -24.61 -36.67
C GLU A 265 23.15 -25.68 -35.59
N MET A 266 21.94 -26.22 -35.40
CA MET A 266 21.77 -27.37 -34.51
C MET A 266 22.60 -28.56 -35.04
N PRO A 267 23.40 -29.23 -34.18
CA PRO A 267 24.15 -30.40 -34.60
C PRO A 267 23.22 -31.43 -35.25
N PRO A 268 23.55 -31.97 -36.43
CA PRO A 268 22.68 -32.90 -37.12
C PRO A 268 22.41 -34.09 -36.21
N LEU A 269 21.13 -34.39 -36.01
CA LEU A 269 20.70 -35.56 -35.27
C LEU A 269 21.22 -36.79 -36.03
N LYS A 270 22.37 -37.32 -35.61
CA LYS A 270 22.90 -38.60 -36.10
C LYS A 270 21.98 -39.70 -35.59
N LEU A 271 20.81 -39.79 -36.22
CA LEU A 271 19.98 -40.96 -36.21
C LEU A 271 20.77 -41.97 -37.04
N GLU A 272 21.61 -42.79 -36.42
CA GLU A 272 22.01 -44.06 -37.01
C GLU A 272 20.79 -44.99 -37.03
N ALA A 273 19.69 -44.54 -37.66
CA ALA A 273 18.63 -45.39 -38.10
C ALA A 273 19.22 -46.15 -39.28
N LYS A 274 19.61 -47.41 -39.04
CA LYS A 274 19.74 -48.34 -40.16
C LYS A 274 18.40 -48.30 -40.90
N GLU A 275 18.46 -47.99 -42.20
CA GLU A 275 17.28 -48.03 -43.07
C GLU A 275 16.59 -49.39 -42.93
N GLY A 276 15.39 -49.39 -42.33
CA GLY A 276 14.60 -50.59 -42.06
C GLY A 276 13.94 -50.55 -40.69
N GLY A 277 12.62 -50.35 -40.66
CA GLY A 277 11.80 -50.10 -39.48
C GLY A 277 11.95 -51.06 -38.30
N ASP A 278 11.57 -50.57 -37.12
CA ASP A 278 11.33 -51.26 -35.82
C ASP A 278 12.34 -52.29 -35.29
N ASN A 279 13.50 -52.47 -35.93
CA ASN A 279 14.56 -53.36 -35.42
C ASN A 279 15.56 -52.61 -34.53
N TRP A 280 15.13 -52.28 -33.32
CA TRP A 280 16.00 -51.82 -32.24
C TRP A 280 16.79 -53.01 -31.67
N ARG A 281 18.13 -52.90 -31.53
CA ARG A 281 18.95 -53.99 -30.94
C ARG A 281 18.69 -54.17 -29.44
N SER A 282 18.18 -53.14 -28.76
CA SER A 282 17.88 -53.11 -27.33
C SER A 282 16.87 -52.00 -27.01
N HIS A 283 15.99 -52.24 -26.02
CA HIS A 283 15.11 -51.20 -25.46
C HIS A 283 15.90 -49.96 -24.97
N HIS A 284 17.10 -50.16 -24.42
CA HIS A 284 17.95 -49.07 -23.94
C HIS A 284 18.47 -48.15 -25.06
N GLU A 285 18.78 -48.71 -26.23
CA GLU A 285 19.23 -47.90 -27.38
C GLU A 285 18.08 -47.07 -27.96
N ARG A 286 16.88 -47.64 -28.02
CA ARG A 286 15.65 -46.94 -28.42
C ARG A 286 15.36 -45.76 -27.48
N ASP A 287 15.34 -45.98 -26.18
CA ASP A 287 15.03 -44.95 -25.18
C ASP A 287 16.06 -43.81 -25.21
N LYS A 288 17.34 -44.12 -25.41
CA LYS A 288 18.40 -43.13 -25.56
C LYS A 288 18.23 -42.26 -26.82
N ILE A 289 17.84 -42.86 -27.94
CA ILE A 289 17.58 -42.13 -29.20
C ILE A 289 16.30 -41.30 -29.09
N MET A 290 15.23 -41.84 -28.51
CA MET A 290 13.98 -41.11 -28.27
C MET A 290 14.21 -39.90 -27.34
N LYS A 291 14.91 -40.08 -26.23
CA LYS A 291 15.26 -38.98 -25.31
C LYS A 291 16.08 -37.89 -25.99
N ARG A 292 17.03 -38.25 -26.86
CA ARG A 292 17.80 -37.28 -27.66
C ARG A 292 16.93 -36.54 -28.66
N LYS A 293 15.99 -37.24 -29.31
CA LYS A 293 15.04 -36.62 -30.24
C LYS A 293 14.11 -35.65 -29.51
N GLU A 294 13.62 -36.01 -28.32
CA GLU A 294 12.79 -35.14 -27.47
C GLU A 294 13.55 -33.89 -27.02
N GLN A 295 14.79 -34.05 -26.53
CA GLN A 295 15.64 -32.91 -26.15
C GLN A 295 15.92 -31.98 -27.32
N PHE A 296 16.23 -32.53 -28.49
CA PHE A 296 16.45 -31.76 -29.71
C PHE A 296 15.19 -31.00 -30.13
N THR A 297 14.04 -31.67 -30.14
CA THR A 297 12.75 -31.05 -30.53
C THR A 297 12.35 -29.96 -29.53
N ALA A 298 12.56 -30.18 -28.23
CA ALA A 298 12.30 -29.19 -27.20
C ALA A 298 13.18 -27.95 -27.35
N LEU A 299 14.47 -28.13 -27.64
CA LEU A 299 15.41 -27.03 -27.88
C LEU A 299 15.05 -26.24 -29.15
N ASP A 300 14.70 -26.93 -30.24
CA ASP A 300 14.26 -26.28 -31.50
C ASP A 300 12.98 -25.45 -31.29
N ASN A 301 11.99 -26.01 -30.58
CA ASN A 301 10.75 -25.29 -30.26
C ASN A 301 11.00 -24.09 -29.35
N LEU A 302 11.86 -24.23 -28.34
CA LEU A 302 12.20 -23.13 -27.43
C LEU A 302 12.96 -22.02 -28.15
N ARG A 303 13.86 -22.39 -29.07
CA ARG A 303 14.58 -21.43 -29.92
C ARG A 303 13.61 -20.67 -30.82
N LYS A 304 12.64 -21.36 -31.45
CA LYS A 304 11.56 -20.71 -32.22
C LYS A 304 10.77 -19.73 -31.36
N GLU A 305 10.35 -20.15 -30.16
CA GLU A 305 9.64 -19.28 -29.23
C GLU A 305 10.46 -18.03 -28.85
N PHE A 306 11.77 -18.18 -28.65
CA PHE A 306 12.67 -17.06 -28.39
C PHE A 306 12.73 -16.06 -29.57
N PHE A 307 12.86 -16.56 -30.80
CA PHE A 307 12.91 -15.73 -32.01
C PHE A 307 11.56 -15.12 -32.39
N ASP A 308 10.44 -15.78 -32.04
CA ASP A 308 9.09 -15.21 -32.17
C ASP A 308 8.91 -13.98 -31.25
N GLY A 309 9.71 -13.90 -30.17
CA GLY A 309 9.77 -12.76 -29.27
C GLY A 309 8.53 -12.59 -28.40
N GLY A 310 8.18 -11.35 -28.10
CA GLY A 310 7.01 -11.01 -27.29
C GLY A 310 7.23 -11.24 -25.79
N PHE A 311 8.46 -11.02 -25.30
CA PHE A 311 8.76 -11.08 -23.87
C PHE A 311 8.40 -9.76 -23.19
N ASP A 312 7.74 -9.86 -22.04
CA ASP A 312 7.17 -8.72 -21.31
C ASP A 312 8.22 -7.96 -20.51
N GLY A 313 9.38 -8.54 -20.25
CA GLY A 313 10.47 -7.85 -19.56
C GLY A 313 11.82 -8.57 -19.61
N LEU A 314 12.86 -7.80 -19.35
CA LEU A 314 14.24 -8.27 -19.22
C LEU A 314 14.78 -7.96 -17.83
N MET A 315 15.29 -8.98 -17.14
CA MET A 315 15.93 -8.83 -15.84
C MET A 315 17.32 -9.43 -15.83
N SER A 316 18.28 -8.76 -15.18
CA SER A 316 19.62 -9.30 -15.01
C SER A 316 20.18 -9.02 -13.61
N ALA A 317 20.78 -10.04 -12.99
CA ALA A 317 21.70 -9.90 -11.89
C ALA A 317 22.91 -10.79 -12.20
N SER A 318 23.83 -10.27 -13.01
CA SER A 318 24.92 -11.04 -13.60
C SER A 318 26.26 -10.34 -13.52
N GLN A 319 27.31 -11.05 -13.91
CA GLN A 319 28.66 -10.51 -14.10
C GLN A 319 28.93 -9.97 -15.50
N TYR A 320 28.00 -10.15 -16.44
CA TYR A 320 28.17 -9.70 -17.80
C TYR A 320 28.06 -8.18 -17.92
N GLU A 321 28.61 -7.66 -19.01
CA GLU A 321 28.54 -6.24 -19.32
C GLU A 321 27.09 -5.85 -19.68
N PRO A 322 26.45 -4.90 -18.96
CA PRO A 322 25.02 -4.65 -19.07
C PRO A 322 24.55 -4.24 -20.47
N LEU A 323 25.31 -3.41 -21.19
CA LEU A 323 24.91 -2.92 -22.51
C LEU A 323 24.87 -4.06 -23.53
N SER A 324 25.83 -4.99 -23.48
CA SER A 324 25.91 -6.16 -24.34
C SER A 324 24.70 -7.09 -24.16
N ILE A 325 24.24 -7.27 -22.91
CA ILE A 325 23.01 -8.03 -22.62
C ILE A 325 21.83 -7.37 -23.32
N ILE A 326 21.65 -6.06 -23.14
CA ILE A 326 20.52 -5.32 -23.71
C ILE A 326 20.55 -5.39 -25.23
N GLN A 327 21.69 -5.09 -25.85
CA GLN A 327 21.82 -5.06 -27.31
C GLN A 327 21.49 -6.41 -27.96
N ARG A 328 21.86 -7.51 -27.32
CA ARG A 328 21.63 -8.86 -27.86
C ARG A 328 20.19 -9.35 -27.67
N LEU A 329 19.48 -8.85 -26.65
CA LEU A 329 18.14 -9.34 -26.29
C LEU A 329 17.02 -8.37 -26.63
N TYR A 330 17.36 -7.11 -26.93
CA TYR A 330 16.41 -6.02 -27.17
C TYR A 330 15.35 -6.36 -28.21
N THR A 331 15.72 -7.02 -29.31
CA THR A 331 14.82 -7.36 -30.42
C THR A 331 13.70 -8.30 -30.02
N HIS A 332 13.90 -9.12 -28.99
CA HIS A 332 12.95 -10.14 -28.54
C HIS A 332 11.92 -9.62 -27.53
N LEU A 333 12.15 -8.43 -26.97
CA LEU A 333 11.25 -7.81 -26.01
C LEU A 333 10.03 -7.16 -26.70
N SER A 334 8.87 -7.15 -26.05
CA SER A 334 7.69 -6.41 -26.49
C SER A 334 7.92 -4.89 -26.44
N GLY A 335 7.15 -4.13 -27.21
CA GLY A 335 7.08 -2.68 -27.02
C GLY A 335 6.57 -2.35 -25.61
N SER A 336 7.09 -1.30 -24.99
CA SER A 336 6.80 -0.93 -23.59
C SER A 336 7.30 -1.92 -22.53
N ALA A 337 8.12 -2.92 -22.90
CA ALA A 337 8.69 -3.86 -21.94
C ALA A 337 9.73 -3.16 -21.03
N PRO A 338 9.63 -3.30 -19.69
CA PRO A 338 10.66 -2.85 -18.77
C PRO A 338 11.93 -3.70 -18.88
N ILE A 339 13.06 -3.03 -18.69
CA ILE A 339 14.39 -3.62 -18.66
C ILE A 339 15.05 -3.21 -17.35
N VAL A 340 15.43 -4.18 -16.50
CA VAL A 340 16.00 -3.91 -15.16
C VAL A 340 17.25 -4.76 -14.92
N LEU A 341 18.38 -4.10 -14.72
CA LEU A 341 19.68 -4.74 -14.50
C LEU A 341 20.26 -4.31 -13.16
N HIS A 342 20.66 -5.28 -12.36
CA HIS A 342 21.36 -5.08 -11.11
C HIS A 342 22.86 -5.29 -11.26
N HIS A 343 23.64 -4.45 -10.59
CA HIS A 343 25.07 -4.65 -10.43
C HIS A 343 25.57 -4.10 -9.08
N PRO A 344 26.50 -4.77 -8.37
CA PRO A 344 27.08 -4.26 -7.12
C PRO A 344 27.80 -2.91 -7.24
N HIS A 345 28.24 -2.56 -8.46
CA HIS A 345 29.09 -1.41 -8.72
C HIS A 345 28.44 -0.45 -9.72
N LEU A 346 28.24 0.79 -9.28
CA LEU A 346 27.70 1.90 -10.07
C LEU A 346 28.46 2.15 -11.38
N ALA A 347 29.80 2.05 -11.34
CA ALA A 347 30.64 2.33 -12.50
C ALA A 347 30.30 1.45 -13.71
N VAL A 348 29.94 0.18 -13.48
CA VAL A 348 29.59 -0.77 -14.56
C VAL A 348 28.25 -0.41 -15.21
N LEU A 349 27.28 0.09 -14.44
CA LEU A 349 25.99 0.52 -14.99
C LEU A 349 26.07 1.88 -15.69
N THR A 350 27.07 2.70 -15.35
CA THR A 350 27.20 4.07 -15.88
C THR A 350 27.43 4.07 -17.38
N ASP A 351 28.28 3.16 -17.88
CA ASP A 351 28.58 3.05 -19.31
C ASP A 351 27.34 2.64 -20.11
N ALA A 352 26.61 1.63 -19.63
CA ALA A 352 25.35 1.20 -20.24
C ALA A 352 24.30 2.32 -20.20
N HIS A 353 24.12 3.00 -19.08
CA HIS A 353 23.23 4.14 -18.96
C HIS A 353 23.54 5.26 -19.96
N MET A 354 24.82 5.58 -20.17
CA MET A 354 25.23 6.56 -21.18
C MET A 354 24.92 6.09 -22.61
N GLY A 355 25.10 4.80 -22.90
CA GLY A 355 24.72 4.22 -24.18
C GLY A 355 23.23 4.34 -24.44
N LEU A 356 22.40 3.89 -23.50
CA LEU A 356 20.94 3.90 -23.60
C LEU A 356 20.37 5.31 -23.71
N ARG A 357 20.94 6.30 -23.02
CA ARG A 357 20.46 7.69 -23.05
C ARG A 357 20.58 8.34 -24.44
N ASN A 358 21.49 7.84 -25.27
CA ASN A 358 21.71 8.36 -26.63
C ASN A 358 20.90 7.58 -27.69
N ASP A 359 20.16 6.55 -27.30
CA ASP A 359 19.42 5.68 -28.19
C ASP A 359 17.90 5.90 -27.99
N ALA A 360 17.22 6.25 -29.08
CA ALA A 360 15.79 6.59 -29.08
C ALA A 360 14.88 5.38 -28.79
N ASN A 361 15.41 4.17 -28.86
CA ASN A 361 14.71 2.93 -28.52
C ASN A 361 14.48 2.73 -27.01
N PHE A 362 15.06 3.59 -26.17
CA PHE A 362 14.99 3.46 -24.72
C PHE A 362 14.45 4.73 -24.07
N LEU A 363 13.39 4.57 -23.29
CA LEU A 363 12.75 5.66 -22.56
C LEU A 363 13.22 5.71 -21.12
N ALA A 364 13.70 6.90 -20.72
CA ALA A 364 14.08 7.23 -19.35
C ALA A 364 15.03 6.21 -18.70
N PRO A 365 16.21 5.92 -19.30
CA PRO A 365 17.23 5.14 -18.62
C PRO A 365 17.68 5.89 -17.36
N VAL A 366 17.63 5.21 -16.22
CA VAL A 366 17.93 5.77 -14.90
C VAL A 366 18.66 4.73 -14.06
N ILE A 367 19.64 5.19 -13.28
CA ILE A 367 20.29 4.38 -12.26
C ILE A 367 19.76 4.79 -10.88
N SER A 368 19.30 3.82 -10.09
CA SER A 368 18.82 4.01 -8.73
C SER A 368 19.58 3.12 -7.73
N GLU A 369 19.63 3.56 -6.47
CA GLU A 369 20.15 2.79 -5.34
C GLU A 369 19.12 2.86 -4.20
N SER A 370 18.92 1.74 -3.50
CA SER A 370 18.07 1.68 -2.32
C SER A 370 18.92 1.60 -1.04
N TRP A 371 18.48 2.30 0.01
CA TRP A 371 19.09 2.26 1.33
C TRP A 371 18.11 1.70 2.36
N LEU A 372 18.54 0.69 3.11
CA LEU A 372 17.74 0.04 4.14
C LEU A 372 18.33 0.32 5.53
N ARG A 373 17.47 0.78 6.45
CA ARG A 373 17.86 1.02 7.85
C ARG A 373 16.97 0.22 8.81
N GLN A 374 17.55 -0.81 9.41
CA GLN A 374 16.90 -1.62 10.43
C GLN A 374 16.95 -0.92 11.80
N TYR A 375 15.86 -1.02 12.56
CA TYR A 375 15.72 -0.45 13.90
C TYR A 375 15.54 -1.56 14.94
N GLN A 376 16.22 -1.40 16.07
CA GLN A 376 15.81 -2.04 17.31
C GLN A 376 14.61 -1.26 17.85
N VAL A 377 13.50 -1.96 18.09
CA VAL A 377 12.28 -1.38 18.67
C VAL A 377 11.98 -2.11 19.97
N LEU A 378 12.34 -1.49 21.09
CA LEU A 378 12.13 -1.99 22.44
C LEU A 378 11.80 -0.80 23.34
N PRO A 379 10.91 -0.94 24.34
CA PRO A 379 10.62 0.13 25.29
C PRO A 379 11.90 0.73 25.88
N GLY A 380 12.01 2.06 25.82
CA GLY A 380 13.18 2.84 26.30
C GLY A 380 14.50 2.60 25.56
N ARG A 381 14.53 1.80 24.49
CA ARG A 381 15.75 1.35 23.79
C ARG A 381 15.60 1.34 22.26
N THR A 382 14.74 2.21 21.73
CA THR A 382 14.49 2.29 20.29
C THR A 382 15.58 3.11 19.60
N HIS A 383 16.34 2.47 18.71
CA HIS A 383 17.38 3.12 17.91
C HIS A 383 17.71 2.30 16.66
N PRO A 384 18.28 2.92 15.61
CA PRO A 384 18.81 2.18 14.46
C PRO A 384 19.90 1.18 14.87
N ASN A 385 20.05 0.09 14.12
CA ASN A 385 21.20 -0.79 14.27
C ASN A 385 22.50 -0.02 13.98
N MET A 386 23.49 -0.17 14.87
CA MET A 386 24.73 0.61 14.80
C MET A 386 25.66 0.19 13.66
N GLN A 387 25.55 -1.06 13.20
CA GLN A 387 26.33 -1.60 12.09
C GLN A 387 25.37 -2.28 11.12
N MET A 388 25.43 -1.88 9.86
CA MET A 388 24.66 -2.47 8.78
C MET A 388 25.45 -2.46 7.48
N PRO A 389 25.13 -3.36 6.53
CA PRO A 389 25.67 -3.31 5.18
C PRO A 389 25.32 -2.00 4.48
N ALA A 390 26.30 -1.36 3.84
CA ALA A 390 26.13 -0.03 3.25
C ALA A 390 25.21 -0.03 2.01
N THR A 391 25.41 -0.95 1.07
CA THR A 391 24.69 -0.98 -0.22
C THR A 391 24.13 -2.37 -0.51
N GLY A 392 23.03 -2.41 -1.27
CA GLY A 392 22.45 -3.61 -1.86
C GLY A 392 22.71 -3.71 -3.37
N GLY A 393 23.68 -2.94 -3.86
CA GLY A 393 23.94 -2.72 -5.27
C GLY A 393 23.01 -1.67 -5.90
N TYR A 394 23.20 -1.47 -7.20
CA TYR A 394 22.56 -0.43 -8.00
C TYR A 394 21.68 -1.08 -9.06
N LEU A 395 20.62 -0.38 -9.46
CA LEU A 395 19.70 -0.82 -10.50
C LEU A 395 19.75 0.16 -11.67
N LEU A 396 19.98 -0.35 -12.88
CA LEU A 396 19.73 0.37 -14.12
C LEU A 396 18.38 -0.10 -14.65
N HIS A 397 17.45 0.82 -14.81
CA HIS A 397 16.15 0.53 -15.41
C HIS A 397 15.80 1.49 -16.54
N THR A 398 15.07 0.99 -17.52
CA THR A 398 14.57 1.73 -18.67
C THR A 398 13.37 1.00 -19.27
N THR A 399 12.62 1.66 -20.15
CA THR A 399 11.53 1.04 -20.90
C THR A 399 11.88 0.97 -22.38
N LYS A 400 11.68 -0.20 -23.00
CA LYS A 400 11.79 -0.35 -24.46
C LYS A 400 10.66 0.43 -25.14
N VAL A 401 10.99 1.25 -26.12
CA VAL A 401 10.02 1.95 -26.98
C VAL A 401 10.38 1.76 -28.44
N PHE A 402 9.39 1.89 -29.32
CA PHE A 402 9.63 1.93 -30.76
C PHE A 402 9.86 3.38 -31.17
N ASP A 403 11.02 3.66 -31.74
CA ASP A 403 11.30 4.96 -32.33
C ASP A 403 10.47 5.14 -33.61
N ASP A 404 9.76 6.26 -33.74
CA ASP A 404 9.15 6.67 -35.00
C ASP A 404 10.11 7.67 -35.67
N PRO A 405 10.75 7.31 -36.80
CA PRO A 405 11.69 8.20 -37.48
C PRO A 405 11.02 9.48 -38.02
N ASN A 406 9.69 9.58 -38.03
CA ASN A 406 8.94 10.79 -38.36
C ASN A 406 8.56 11.63 -37.14
N ALA A 407 8.73 11.10 -35.93
CA ALA A 407 8.45 11.84 -34.71
C ALA A 407 9.52 12.91 -34.48
N HIS A 408 9.08 14.18 -34.47
CA HIS A 408 9.96 15.30 -34.18
C HIS A 408 9.85 15.63 -32.70
N SER A 409 10.96 15.62 -31.97
CA SER A 409 10.99 16.19 -30.63
C SER A 409 10.49 17.64 -30.69
N ILE A 410 9.49 17.97 -29.87
CA ILE A 410 9.11 19.37 -29.63
C ILE A 410 10.32 20.00 -28.95
N LYS A 411 11.21 20.63 -29.73
CA LYS A 411 12.35 21.38 -29.21
C LYS A 411 11.81 22.31 -28.14
N ALA A 412 12.27 22.13 -26.89
CA ALA A 412 11.97 23.03 -25.79
C ALA A 412 12.12 24.47 -26.29
N PHE A 413 11.02 25.22 -26.28
CA PHE A 413 10.97 26.60 -26.77
C PHE A 413 12.04 27.41 -26.03
N LYS A 414 13.19 27.67 -26.68
CA LYS A 414 14.05 28.79 -26.31
C LYS A 414 13.17 30.03 -26.43
N ARG A 415 12.83 30.66 -25.30
CA ARG A 415 12.12 31.94 -25.20
C ARG A 415 12.64 32.90 -26.27
N ARG A 416 11.89 33.09 -27.36
CA ARG A 416 12.07 34.25 -28.24
C ARG A 416 11.23 35.39 -27.68
N LYS A 417 11.91 36.52 -27.52
CA LYS A 417 11.40 37.81 -27.05
C LYS A 417 10.20 38.22 -27.90
N ALA A 418 9.10 38.56 -27.23
CA ALA A 418 7.82 38.87 -27.85
C ALA A 418 7.89 40.14 -28.73
N GLU A 419 7.44 40.03 -29.98
CA GLU A 419 6.92 41.16 -30.75
C GLU A 419 5.39 41.02 -30.86
N ARG A 420 4.70 42.08 -30.44
CA ARG A 420 3.24 42.22 -30.46
C ARG A 420 2.75 42.44 -31.88
N SER A 421 1.73 41.68 -32.28
CA SER A 421 0.79 42.08 -33.34
C SER A 421 -0.63 41.69 -32.96
N TYR A 422 -1.49 42.69 -32.81
CA TYR A 422 -2.93 42.55 -32.64
C TYR A 422 -3.58 42.10 -33.95
N MET A 423 -4.56 41.20 -33.90
CA MET A 423 -5.57 41.10 -34.95
C MET A 423 -6.94 40.71 -34.36
N VAL A 424 -7.87 41.64 -34.48
CA VAL A 424 -9.30 41.59 -34.16
C VAL A 424 -10.05 41.28 -35.46
N ILE A 425 -10.94 40.27 -35.51
CA ILE A 425 -12.17 40.16 -36.36
C ILE A 425 -12.99 38.98 -35.77
N SER A 426 -14.09 39.13 -35.02
CA SER A 426 -15.48 39.57 -35.28
C SER A 426 -16.49 38.41 -35.18
N LYS A 427 -17.43 38.52 -34.23
CA LYS A 427 -18.70 37.78 -34.16
C LYS A 427 -19.65 38.25 -35.28
N VAL A 428 -20.58 37.40 -35.73
CA VAL A 428 -22.03 37.69 -36.00
C VAL A 428 -22.70 36.55 -36.80
N LEU A 429 -23.82 36.00 -36.27
CA LEU A 429 -25.09 35.54 -36.91
C LEU A 429 -25.77 34.47 -35.99
N VAL A 430 -26.66 34.84 -35.05
CA VAL A 430 -28.14 35.05 -35.18
C VAL A 430 -28.87 33.72 -35.40
N SER A 431 -29.45 33.09 -34.36
CA SER A 431 -30.80 33.30 -33.78
C SER A 431 -31.97 33.03 -34.75
N ALA A 432 -32.78 32.00 -34.47
CA ALA A 432 -34.26 32.04 -34.39
C ALA A 432 -34.91 30.64 -34.49
N ALA A 433 -35.62 30.22 -33.44
CA ALA A 433 -36.98 29.66 -33.51
C ALA A 433 -37.52 29.45 -32.09
N LEU A 434 -38.54 30.25 -31.73
CA LEU A 434 -39.28 30.20 -30.46
C LEU A 434 -40.64 29.53 -30.71
N ALA A 435 -41.06 28.74 -29.72
CA ALA A 435 -42.43 28.63 -29.18
C ALA A 435 -43.40 27.52 -29.64
N VAL A 436 -44.02 26.97 -28.59
CA VAL A 436 -45.33 26.30 -28.45
C VAL A 436 -45.36 24.78 -28.64
N CYS A 437 -45.37 24.05 -27.53
CA CYS A 437 -46.39 23.05 -27.19
C CYS A 437 -46.15 22.48 -25.78
N THR A 438 -46.94 22.93 -24.81
CA THR A 438 -47.24 22.19 -23.58
C THR A 438 -47.96 20.91 -23.97
N LEU A 439 -47.42 19.74 -23.61
CA LEU A 439 -48.12 18.47 -23.30
C LEU A 439 -47.05 17.43 -22.89
N ALA A 440 -47.35 16.65 -21.85
CA ALA A 440 -46.45 15.69 -21.21
C ALA A 440 -45.84 14.67 -22.20
N VAL A 441 -44.50 14.55 -22.19
CA VAL A 441 -43.71 13.52 -22.88
C VAL A 441 -42.50 13.17 -21.98
N PRO A 442 -42.05 11.90 -21.91
CA PRO A 442 -41.01 11.46 -20.97
C PRO A 442 -39.67 12.17 -21.19
N LEU A 443 -38.92 12.38 -20.11
CA LEU A 443 -37.54 12.91 -20.12
C LEU A 443 -36.62 11.98 -20.93
N GLU A 444 -36.47 12.25 -22.23
CA GLU A 444 -35.29 11.78 -22.97
C GLU A 444 -34.07 12.59 -22.50
N ARG A 445 -33.13 11.89 -21.87
CA ARG A 445 -31.78 12.39 -21.53
C ARG A 445 -31.17 13.07 -22.75
N ARG A 446 -31.02 14.40 -22.71
CA ARG A 446 -30.09 15.10 -23.60
C ARG A 446 -28.67 14.75 -23.18
N MET A 447 -28.08 13.74 -23.83
CA MET A 447 -26.65 13.48 -23.75
C MET A 447 -25.90 14.69 -24.31
N TYR A 448 -25.18 15.39 -23.44
CA TYR A 448 -24.15 16.33 -23.84
C TYR A 448 -22.91 15.50 -24.24
N SER A 449 -22.78 15.20 -25.54
CA SER A 449 -21.55 14.60 -26.07
C SER A 449 -20.46 15.67 -26.02
N SER A 450 -19.53 15.54 -25.07
CA SER A 450 -18.24 16.21 -25.20
C SER A 450 -17.57 15.67 -26.46
N LYS A 451 -17.07 16.56 -27.31
CA LYS A 451 -16.36 16.20 -28.55
C LYS A 451 -14.88 15.86 -28.29
N HIS A 452 -14.52 15.53 -27.05
CA HIS A 452 -13.18 15.13 -26.67
C HIS A 452 -13.30 13.79 -25.96
N ALA A 453 -13.00 12.71 -26.69
CA ALA A 453 -12.70 11.42 -26.10
C ALA A 453 -11.34 11.56 -25.41
N TYR A 454 -11.33 11.89 -24.12
CA TYR A 454 -10.17 11.72 -23.25
C TYR A 454 -10.33 10.37 -22.57
N ASP A 455 -9.33 9.52 -22.79
CA ASP A 455 -9.21 8.15 -22.30
C ASP A 455 -8.59 8.21 -20.89
N TRP A 456 -9.39 8.56 -19.88
CA TRP A 456 -8.98 8.40 -18.48
C TRP A 456 -9.67 7.15 -17.92
N ASP A 457 -8.87 6.16 -17.55
CA ASP A 457 -9.36 4.97 -16.89
C ASP A 457 -9.67 5.33 -15.42
N HIS A 458 -10.97 5.38 -15.10
CA HIS A 458 -11.50 5.70 -13.76
C HIS A 458 -10.89 4.79 -12.70
N ASP A 459 -10.79 3.49 -13.00
CA ASP A 459 -10.20 2.49 -12.10
C ASP A 459 -8.68 2.70 -11.96
N ALA A 460 -7.99 3.10 -13.03
CA ALA A 460 -6.55 3.32 -12.95
C ALA A 460 -6.19 4.58 -12.15
N VAL A 461 -6.86 5.72 -12.39
CA VAL A 461 -6.57 6.97 -11.65
C VAL A 461 -7.06 6.85 -10.21
N GLY A 462 -8.27 6.33 -10.02
CA GLY A 462 -8.85 6.09 -8.70
C GLY A 462 -8.06 5.07 -7.90
N GLY A 463 -7.66 3.95 -8.51
CA GLY A 463 -6.83 2.93 -7.86
C GLY A 463 -5.51 3.50 -7.33
N ARG A 464 -4.83 4.35 -8.10
CA ARG A 464 -3.60 5.04 -7.63
C ARG A 464 -3.87 6.01 -6.49
N ALA A 465 -4.90 6.85 -6.63
CA ALA A 465 -5.27 7.81 -5.57
C ALA A 465 -5.67 7.08 -4.27
N ARG A 466 -6.35 5.95 -4.37
CA ARG A 466 -6.68 5.06 -3.24
C ARG A 466 -5.43 4.53 -2.56
N ASP A 467 -4.45 4.03 -3.30
CA ASP A 467 -3.21 3.51 -2.73
C ASP A 467 -2.39 4.62 -2.04
N ALA A 468 -2.35 5.82 -2.63
CA ALA A 468 -1.74 6.99 -2.01
C ALA A 468 -2.46 7.43 -0.72
N LEU A 469 -3.79 7.44 -0.72
CA LEU A 469 -4.62 7.76 0.43
C LEU A 469 -4.37 6.79 1.60
N LEU A 470 -4.48 5.48 1.33
CA LEU A 470 -4.34 4.43 2.34
C LEU A 470 -2.93 4.37 2.95
N SER A 471 -1.92 4.85 2.23
CA SER A 471 -0.53 4.88 2.71
C SER A 471 -0.15 6.15 3.48
N THR A 472 -1.00 7.18 3.50
CA THR A 472 -0.62 8.50 4.04
C THR A 472 -1.54 9.04 5.13
N GLN A 473 -2.81 8.62 5.20
CA GLN A 473 -3.72 9.04 6.27
C GLN A 473 -3.20 8.64 7.66
N ARG A 474 -3.43 9.50 8.66
CA ARG A 474 -3.11 9.21 10.06
C ARG A 474 -4.06 9.90 11.04
N ALA A 475 -4.37 11.16 10.80
CA ALA A 475 -5.18 11.95 11.71
C ALA A 475 -6.68 11.62 11.58
N SER A 476 -7.45 12.01 12.59
CA SER A 476 -8.88 11.71 12.69
C SER A 476 -9.68 12.20 11.47
N TRP A 477 -9.47 13.44 11.03
CA TRP A 477 -10.15 14.00 9.85
C TRP A 477 -9.69 13.37 8.53
N GLU A 478 -8.39 13.05 8.40
CA GLU A 478 -7.85 12.35 7.23
C GLU A 478 -8.49 10.97 7.09
N GLN A 479 -8.64 10.26 8.21
CA GLN A 479 -9.29 8.95 8.26
C GLN A 479 -10.78 8.99 7.97
N GLY A 480 -11.51 9.93 8.59
CA GLY A 480 -12.93 10.09 8.32
C GLY A 480 -13.21 10.39 6.85
N THR A 481 -12.46 11.36 6.30
CA THR A 481 -12.55 11.71 4.87
C THR A 481 -12.13 10.55 3.97
N ALA A 482 -11.09 9.79 4.35
CA ALA A 482 -10.69 8.60 3.62
C ALA A 482 -11.80 7.54 3.59
N ALA A 483 -12.42 7.25 4.74
CA ALA A 483 -13.49 6.26 4.82
C ALA A 483 -14.69 6.63 3.95
N GLU A 484 -15.09 7.91 3.98
CA GLU A 484 -16.16 8.43 3.13
C GLU A 484 -15.82 8.35 1.64
N ALA A 485 -14.62 8.75 1.25
CA ALA A 485 -14.15 8.70 -0.14
C ALA A 485 -14.09 7.27 -0.68
N LEU A 486 -13.62 6.32 0.13
CA LEU A 486 -13.55 4.89 -0.20
C LEU A 486 -14.95 4.28 -0.32
N LEU A 487 -15.89 4.67 0.54
CA LEU A 487 -17.29 4.25 0.41
C LEU A 487 -17.91 4.78 -0.87
N GLU A 488 -17.66 6.03 -1.24
CA GLU A 488 -18.18 6.59 -2.48
C GLU A 488 -17.59 5.96 -3.73
N PHE A 489 -16.30 5.65 -3.71
CA PHE A 489 -15.59 5.15 -4.86
C PHE A 489 -15.74 3.63 -5.05
N ASP A 490 -15.51 2.83 -4.00
CA ASP A 490 -15.53 1.36 -4.10
C ASP A 490 -16.91 0.74 -3.75
N TYR A 491 -17.75 1.43 -2.98
CA TYR A 491 -18.99 0.88 -2.41
C TYR A 491 -20.17 1.88 -2.42
N ASP A 492 -20.39 2.53 -3.55
CA ASP A 492 -21.36 3.62 -3.74
C ASP A 492 -22.76 3.32 -3.16
N ARG A 493 -23.19 2.06 -3.20
CA ARG A 493 -24.44 1.56 -2.62
C ARG A 493 -24.62 1.84 -1.12
N LEU A 494 -23.53 1.96 -0.37
CA LEU A 494 -23.53 2.24 1.07
C LEU A 494 -23.28 3.73 1.39
N SER A 495 -22.99 4.55 0.39
CA SER A 495 -22.80 6.00 0.54
C SER A 495 -24.13 6.74 0.72
N VAL A 496 -24.13 7.83 1.49
CA VAL A 496 -25.30 8.71 1.65
C VAL A 496 -25.82 9.29 0.33
N PHE A 497 -24.99 9.30 -0.73
CA PHE A 497 -25.39 9.76 -2.05
C PHE A 497 -26.24 8.74 -2.84
N ASN A 498 -26.30 7.47 -2.39
CA ASN A 498 -27.25 6.50 -2.95
C ASN A 498 -28.63 6.69 -2.31
N PRO A 499 -29.71 6.91 -3.08
CA PRO A 499 -31.06 7.08 -2.54
C PRO A 499 -31.59 5.91 -1.69
N ASN A 500 -31.01 4.71 -1.83
CA ASN A 500 -31.41 3.50 -1.14
C ASN A 500 -30.41 3.04 -0.06
N TYR A 501 -29.41 3.87 0.30
CA TYR A 501 -28.31 3.43 1.15
C TYR A 501 -28.76 2.85 2.51
N LEU A 502 -29.82 3.39 3.13
CA LEU A 502 -30.36 2.84 4.39
C LEU A 502 -30.89 1.40 4.22
N ASN A 503 -31.56 1.12 3.10
CA ASN A 503 -32.04 -0.22 2.77
C ASN A 503 -30.86 -1.15 2.46
N GLU A 504 -29.84 -0.67 1.76
CA GLU A 504 -28.61 -1.41 1.46
C GLU A 504 -27.84 -1.76 2.74
N ILE A 505 -27.77 -0.84 3.72
CA ILE A 505 -27.18 -1.09 5.04
C ILE A 505 -27.96 -2.19 5.75
N GLN A 506 -29.29 -2.11 5.78
CA GLN A 506 -30.12 -3.15 6.41
C GLN A 506 -29.95 -4.50 5.72
N GLY A 507 -30.01 -4.55 4.39
CA GLY A 507 -29.82 -5.77 3.61
C GLY A 507 -28.42 -6.37 3.80
N SER A 508 -27.38 -5.54 3.85
CA SER A 508 -26.01 -5.97 4.13
C SER A 508 -25.86 -6.51 5.55
N ALA A 509 -26.49 -5.87 6.53
CA ALA A 509 -26.49 -6.32 7.92
C ALA A 509 -27.12 -7.71 8.08
N GLU A 510 -28.17 -8.01 7.30
CA GLU A 510 -28.81 -9.33 7.23
C GLU A 510 -27.96 -10.36 6.48
N ALA A 511 -27.38 -9.98 5.34
CA ALA A 511 -26.55 -10.85 4.52
C ALA A 511 -25.25 -11.27 5.23
N LEU A 512 -24.61 -10.31 5.92
CA LEU A 512 -23.32 -10.50 6.59
C LEU A 512 -23.43 -11.04 8.01
N LYS A 513 -24.65 -11.30 8.51
CA LYS A 513 -24.84 -11.86 9.84
C LYS A 513 -24.16 -13.22 9.97
N TRP A 514 -23.16 -13.32 10.85
CA TRP A 514 -22.46 -14.56 11.12
C TRP A 514 -23.38 -15.59 11.78
N ASP A 515 -23.59 -16.72 11.12
CA ASP A 515 -24.39 -17.85 11.62
C ASP A 515 -23.54 -19.01 12.17
N GLY A 516 -22.23 -18.79 12.31
CA GLY A 516 -21.26 -19.81 12.74
C GLY A 516 -20.80 -20.77 11.64
N LYS A 517 -21.24 -20.60 10.38
CA LYS A 517 -20.97 -21.56 9.28
C LYS A 517 -20.58 -20.94 7.94
N ARG A 518 -20.84 -19.65 7.70
CA ARG A 518 -20.54 -19.01 6.41
C ARG A 518 -19.02 -18.91 6.18
N GLN A 519 -18.60 -18.86 4.93
CA GLN A 519 -17.27 -18.37 4.56
C GLN A 519 -17.53 -17.13 3.73
N PHE A 520 -17.05 -15.97 4.19
CA PHE A 520 -17.22 -14.72 3.46
C PHE A 520 -16.18 -14.63 2.34
N SER A 521 -16.62 -14.21 1.15
CA SER A 521 -15.71 -13.72 0.11
C SER A 521 -15.41 -12.26 0.43
N PHE A 522 -14.19 -11.97 0.91
CA PHE A 522 -13.81 -10.65 1.43
C PHE A 522 -13.77 -9.52 0.39
N SER A 523 -13.91 -9.80 -0.93
CA SER A 523 -13.62 -8.80 -1.96
C SER A 523 -14.83 -8.14 -2.62
N GLU A 524 -16.04 -8.70 -2.56
CA GLU A 524 -17.19 -8.14 -3.33
C GLU A 524 -18.35 -7.61 -2.47
N GLU A 525 -18.52 -8.08 -1.23
CA GLU A 525 -19.70 -7.75 -0.42
C GLU A 525 -19.44 -6.78 0.76
N ILE A 526 -18.19 -6.67 1.22
CA ILE A 526 -17.82 -5.99 2.47
C ILE A 526 -16.94 -4.77 2.17
N PRO A 527 -17.25 -3.55 2.70
CA PRO A 527 -16.42 -2.37 2.52
C PRO A 527 -15.17 -2.41 3.41
N VAL A 528 -14.24 -3.33 3.11
CA VAL A 528 -13.12 -3.69 4.00
C VAL A 528 -12.29 -2.49 4.42
N HIS A 529 -11.97 -1.57 3.49
CA HIS A 529 -11.14 -0.41 3.83
C HIS A 529 -11.84 0.54 4.82
N ALA A 530 -13.11 0.89 4.56
CA ALA A 530 -13.88 1.75 5.45
C ALA A 530 -14.13 1.10 6.82
N LEU A 531 -14.41 -0.21 6.86
CA LEU A 531 -14.55 -0.95 8.13
C LEU A 531 -13.24 -1.05 8.88
N SER A 532 -12.11 -1.19 8.19
CA SER A 532 -10.77 -1.21 8.82
C SER A 532 -10.44 0.13 9.47
N ILE A 533 -10.75 1.24 8.78
CA ILE A 533 -10.61 2.59 9.33
C ILE A 533 -11.53 2.77 10.56
N ALA A 534 -12.80 2.35 10.47
CA ALA A 534 -13.73 2.41 11.59
C ALA A 534 -13.23 1.61 12.81
N TRP A 535 -12.69 0.41 12.58
CA TRP A 535 -12.12 -0.43 13.64
C TRP A 535 -10.91 0.24 14.31
N ASP A 536 -9.99 0.80 13.51
CA ASP A 536 -8.83 1.54 14.01
C ASP A 536 -9.26 2.79 14.81
N ALA A 537 -10.24 3.54 14.32
CA ALA A 537 -10.80 4.71 14.99
C ALA A 537 -11.36 4.38 16.39
N VAL A 538 -12.04 3.23 16.53
CA VAL A 538 -12.56 2.75 17.81
C VAL A 538 -11.44 2.24 18.73
N ASN A 539 -10.40 1.61 18.20
CA ASN A 539 -9.25 1.20 19.01
C ASN A 539 -8.45 2.38 19.56
N ARG A 540 -8.51 3.54 18.90
CA ARG A 540 -7.85 4.79 19.30
C ARG A 540 -8.85 5.83 19.83
N GLN A 541 -10.01 5.38 20.31
CA GLN A 541 -11.01 6.23 20.94
C GLN A 541 -10.54 6.63 22.34
N HIS A 542 -10.53 7.93 22.61
CA HIS A 542 -10.19 8.48 23.92
C HIS A 542 -11.36 8.33 24.91
N GLU A 543 -11.05 8.40 26.21
CA GLU A 543 -12.01 8.22 27.29
C GLU A 543 -13.19 9.22 27.28
N ASP A 544 -13.00 10.40 26.69
CA ASP A 544 -14.05 11.41 26.51
C ASP A 544 -15.03 11.07 25.37
N GLY A 545 -14.74 10.04 24.58
CA GLY A 545 -15.57 9.55 23.48
C GLY A 545 -15.08 9.96 22.09
N ARG A 546 -14.05 10.79 21.96
CA ARG A 546 -13.50 11.17 20.65
C ARG A 546 -12.79 10.00 19.98
N LEU A 547 -13.21 9.65 18.77
CA LEU A 547 -12.64 8.59 17.93
C LEU A 547 -11.27 8.98 17.38
N GLY A 548 -10.37 8.01 17.24
CA GLY A 548 -9.13 8.16 16.47
C GLY A 548 -8.18 9.27 16.94
N VAL A 549 -8.25 9.71 18.21
CA VAL A 549 -7.35 10.77 18.74
C VAL A 549 -6.17 10.22 19.55
N GLU A 550 -6.20 8.95 19.95
CA GLU A 550 -5.08 8.33 20.69
C GLU A 550 -3.98 7.86 19.72
N LEU A 551 -2.99 8.73 19.47
CA LEU A 551 -1.89 8.50 18.51
C LEU A 551 -0.53 8.19 19.16
N GLY A 552 -0.51 7.83 20.45
CA GLY A 552 0.73 7.58 21.20
C GLY A 552 1.51 8.84 21.61
N GLY A 553 0.85 10.01 21.55
CA GLY A 553 1.36 11.32 21.95
C GLY A 553 0.25 12.17 22.59
N PRO A 554 0.42 13.50 22.69
CA PRO A 554 -0.65 14.38 23.16
C PRO A 554 -1.93 14.19 22.34
N VAL A 555 -3.08 14.13 23.04
CA VAL A 555 -4.39 14.02 22.40
C VAL A 555 -4.62 15.24 21.52
N ASP A 556 -5.13 15.02 20.32
CA ASP A 556 -5.50 16.09 19.38
C ASP A 556 -6.41 17.14 20.07
N GLY A 557 -6.11 18.41 19.83
CA GLY A 557 -6.84 19.55 20.38
C GLY A 557 -8.15 19.84 19.65
N SER A 558 -8.43 19.16 18.54
CA SER A 558 -9.69 19.29 17.81
C SER A 558 -10.85 18.63 18.54
N ALA A 559 -11.96 19.36 18.64
CA ALA A 559 -13.23 18.89 19.16
C ALA A 559 -14.10 18.30 18.05
N SER A 560 -13.95 18.72 16.78
CA SER A 560 -14.80 18.29 15.69
C SER A 560 -14.17 17.27 14.75
N ASP A 561 -12.86 17.27 14.53
CA ASP A 561 -12.22 16.35 13.56
C ASP A 561 -12.54 14.87 13.80
N PRO A 562 -12.58 14.37 15.06
CA PRO A 562 -13.00 13.00 15.37
C PRO A 562 -14.40 12.62 14.88
N ALA A 563 -15.29 13.60 14.71
CA ALA A 563 -16.67 13.36 14.26
C ALA A 563 -16.73 12.85 12.82
N SER A 564 -15.73 13.17 11.98
CA SER A 564 -15.65 12.72 10.59
C SER A 564 -15.60 11.19 10.43
N MET A 565 -15.07 10.46 11.41
CA MET A 565 -15.06 8.98 11.40
C MET A 565 -16.41 8.39 11.83
N GLY A 566 -17.28 9.20 12.43
CA GLY A 566 -18.53 8.75 13.03
C GLY A 566 -19.46 8.01 12.07
N PRO A 567 -19.73 8.50 10.84
CA PRO A 567 -20.57 7.76 9.89
C PRO A 567 -20.01 6.38 9.54
N ALA A 568 -18.69 6.26 9.33
CA ALA A 568 -18.04 4.97 9.05
C ALA A 568 -18.15 4.00 10.24
N VAL A 569 -18.00 4.47 11.48
CA VAL A 569 -18.20 3.65 12.69
C VAL A 569 -19.67 3.28 12.88
N TYR A 570 -20.61 4.18 12.59
CA TYR A 570 -22.04 3.86 12.58
C TYR A 570 -22.37 2.80 11.53
N LEU A 571 -21.88 2.93 10.30
CA LEU A 571 -22.01 1.92 9.26
C LEU A 571 -21.50 0.57 9.74
N ALA A 572 -20.27 0.54 10.28
CA ALA A 572 -19.65 -0.65 10.83
C ALA A 572 -20.52 -1.29 11.92
N SER A 573 -21.08 -0.50 12.84
CA SER A 573 -21.98 -0.99 13.88
C SER A 573 -23.23 -1.71 13.34
N LYS A 574 -23.64 -1.42 12.11
CA LYS A 574 -24.80 -2.08 11.48
C LYS A 574 -24.41 -3.34 10.72
N ILE A 575 -23.29 -3.31 9.99
CA ILE A 575 -22.96 -4.36 9.00
C ILE A 575 -21.86 -5.32 9.42
N TRP A 576 -21.12 -5.06 10.51
CA TRP A 576 -20.00 -5.90 10.95
C TRP A 576 -20.42 -7.38 11.12
N PRO A 577 -19.66 -8.40 10.69
CA PRO A 577 -20.19 -9.78 10.68
C PRO A 577 -20.56 -10.33 12.06
N GLU A 578 -19.72 -10.10 13.05
CA GLU A 578 -19.89 -10.57 14.43
C GLU A 578 -20.72 -9.63 15.31
N VAL A 579 -21.58 -10.19 16.17
CA VAL A 579 -22.57 -9.43 16.96
C VAL A 579 -21.93 -8.63 18.09
N GLU A 580 -20.96 -9.21 18.80
CA GLU A 580 -20.29 -8.55 19.93
C GLU A 580 -19.51 -7.31 19.45
N GLU A 581 -18.88 -7.41 18.29
CA GLU A 581 -18.17 -6.33 17.62
C GLU A 581 -19.14 -5.25 17.12
N ARG A 582 -20.33 -5.60 16.60
CA ARG A 582 -21.37 -4.60 16.27
C ARG A 582 -21.76 -3.76 17.48
N GLU A 583 -21.97 -4.40 18.64
CA GLU A 583 -22.32 -3.70 19.88
C GLU A 583 -21.19 -2.76 20.31
N ARG A 584 -19.93 -3.23 20.30
CA ARG A 584 -18.76 -2.41 20.60
C ARG A 584 -18.65 -1.19 19.69
N LEU A 585 -18.83 -1.38 18.37
CA LEU A 585 -18.79 -0.30 17.38
C LEU A 585 -19.95 0.68 17.60
N GLY A 586 -21.15 0.17 17.93
CA GLY A 586 -22.33 0.99 18.24
C GLY A 586 -22.13 1.85 19.48
N ASP A 587 -21.59 1.28 20.55
CA ASP A 587 -21.24 2.01 21.77
C ASP A 587 -20.20 3.11 21.50
N ALA A 588 -19.19 2.80 20.69
CA ALA A 588 -18.16 3.78 20.32
C ALA A 588 -18.73 4.93 19.48
N ALA A 589 -19.59 4.64 18.49
CA ALA A 589 -20.29 5.65 17.70
C ALA A 589 -21.18 6.54 18.58
N ALA A 590 -21.93 5.95 19.52
CA ALA A 590 -22.77 6.67 20.45
C ALA A 590 -21.95 7.59 21.39
N LYS A 591 -20.76 7.15 21.84
CA LYS A 591 -19.84 7.99 22.62
C LYS A 591 -19.33 9.19 21.80
N GLN A 592 -18.95 9.00 20.54
CA GLN A 592 -18.55 10.11 19.66
C GLN A 592 -19.70 11.10 19.45
N LEU A 593 -20.90 10.62 19.17
CA LEU A 593 -22.07 11.48 18.99
C LEU A 593 -22.39 12.24 20.28
N SER A 594 -22.34 11.56 21.43
CA SER A 594 -22.56 12.18 22.73
C SER A 594 -21.52 13.25 23.04
N TYR A 595 -20.23 12.98 22.77
CA TYR A 595 -19.19 14.00 22.89
C TYR A 595 -19.52 15.23 22.03
N THR A 596 -19.83 14.99 20.75
CA THR A 596 -20.12 16.04 19.76
C THR A 596 -21.29 16.92 20.18
N LEU A 597 -22.39 16.30 20.67
CA LEU A 597 -23.60 17.02 21.03
C LEU A 597 -23.55 17.64 22.43
N ASN A 598 -22.94 16.95 23.41
CA ASN A 598 -23.12 17.27 24.83
C ASN A 598 -21.84 17.73 25.53
N THR A 599 -20.66 17.37 25.02
CA THR A 599 -19.37 17.63 25.70
C THR A 599 -18.54 18.71 25.01
N ALA A 600 -18.55 18.76 23.67
CA ALA A 600 -17.76 19.70 22.90
C ALA A 600 -18.10 21.16 23.28
N PRO A 601 -17.11 22.07 23.36
CA PRO A 601 -17.36 23.48 23.67
C PRO A 601 -18.33 24.10 22.67
N ARG A 602 -19.25 24.95 23.14
CA ARG A 602 -20.24 25.62 22.29
C ARG A 602 -20.17 27.13 22.42
N SER A 603 -20.43 27.81 21.30
CA SER A 603 -20.63 29.25 21.23
C SER A 603 -21.96 29.68 21.85
N GLU A 604 -22.13 31.00 22.05
CA GLU A 604 -23.40 31.61 22.48
C GLU A 604 -24.55 31.34 21.49
N THR A 605 -24.24 31.11 20.20
CA THR A 605 -25.24 30.77 19.18
C THR A 605 -25.53 29.27 19.10
N GLY A 606 -24.92 28.46 19.97
CA GLY A 606 -25.08 27.01 20.00
C GLY A 606 -24.19 26.25 19.01
N ALA A 607 -23.33 26.93 18.25
CA ALA A 607 -22.38 26.28 17.35
C ALA A 607 -21.37 25.44 18.13
N ILE A 608 -21.16 24.20 17.71
CA ILE A 608 -20.11 23.30 18.21
C ILE A 608 -18.76 23.85 17.77
N SER A 609 -17.84 24.06 18.71
CA SER A 609 -16.49 24.55 18.46
C SER A 609 -15.66 23.51 17.71
N HIS A 610 -14.76 23.97 16.85
CA HIS A 610 -13.73 23.14 16.25
C HIS A 610 -12.62 22.77 17.26
N ARG A 611 -12.36 23.62 18.25
CA ARG A 611 -11.26 23.47 19.22
C ARG A 611 -11.77 23.16 20.63
N THR A 612 -11.00 22.38 21.37
CA THR A 612 -11.32 22.01 22.77
C THR A 612 -10.96 23.10 23.77
N GLU A 613 -9.91 23.86 23.50
CA GLU A 613 -9.33 24.86 24.41
C GLU A 613 -9.96 26.26 24.29
N LYS A 614 -10.63 26.53 23.18
CA LYS A 614 -11.30 27.81 22.89
C LYS A 614 -12.47 27.61 21.94
N ILE A 615 -13.37 28.59 21.88
CA ILE A 615 -14.47 28.59 20.91
C ILE A 615 -13.93 29.14 19.59
N ALA A 616 -13.76 28.27 18.60
CA ALA A 616 -13.27 28.61 17.27
C ALA A 616 -14.14 27.98 16.19
N TYR A 617 -14.45 28.77 15.17
CA TYR A 617 -15.13 28.32 13.96
C TYR A 617 -14.07 28.09 12.89
N TRP A 618 -13.90 26.84 12.48
CA TRP A 618 -13.06 26.48 11.33
C TRP A 618 -13.98 25.94 10.23
N SER A 619 -13.77 26.37 8.98
CA SER A 619 -14.57 25.92 7.82
C SER A 619 -14.73 24.41 7.74
N ASP A 620 -13.68 23.70 8.14
CA ASP A 620 -13.48 22.26 8.14
C ASP A 620 -14.59 21.53 8.91
N SER A 621 -15.02 22.12 10.03
CA SER A 621 -16.02 21.55 10.94
C SER A 621 -17.35 21.22 10.25
N VAL A 622 -17.68 21.90 9.15
CA VAL A 622 -18.91 21.66 8.37
C VAL A 622 -18.90 20.28 7.71
N TYR A 623 -17.73 19.74 7.38
CA TYR A 623 -17.56 18.38 6.89
C TYR A 623 -17.45 17.35 8.02
N MET A 624 -17.06 17.78 9.23
CA MET A 624 -16.84 16.86 10.34
C MET A 624 -18.13 16.58 11.13
N ALA A 625 -18.61 17.54 11.93
CA ALA A 625 -19.68 17.30 12.90
C ALA A 625 -21.08 17.18 12.29
N PRO A 626 -21.53 18.05 11.35
CA PRO A 626 -22.87 17.97 10.79
C PRO A 626 -23.18 16.65 10.06
N PRO A 627 -22.28 16.08 9.23
CA PRO A 627 -22.55 14.80 8.58
C PRO A 627 -22.73 13.65 9.58
N LEU A 628 -21.96 13.60 10.67
CA LEU A 628 -22.18 12.62 11.75
C LEU A 628 -23.58 12.74 12.35
N ILE A 629 -23.99 13.96 12.72
CA ILE A 629 -25.30 14.21 13.34
C ILE A 629 -26.42 13.83 12.37
N ALA A 630 -26.27 14.17 11.08
CA ALA A 630 -27.25 13.83 10.05
C ALA A 630 -27.32 12.31 9.84
N TYR A 631 -26.17 11.62 9.77
CA TYR A 631 -26.11 10.19 9.55
C TYR A 631 -26.77 9.41 10.68
N ALA A 632 -26.49 9.77 11.94
CA ALA A 632 -27.16 9.22 13.11
C ALA A 632 -28.67 9.48 13.07
N GLY A 633 -29.08 10.73 12.78
CA GLY A 633 -30.49 11.10 12.65
C GLY A 633 -31.23 10.31 11.56
N ALA A 634 -30.59 10.03 10.43
CA ALA A 634 -31.18 9.21 9.37
C ALA A 634 -31.33 7.74 9.77
N LEU A 635 -30.34 7.15 10.43
CA LEU A 635 -30.41 5.77 10.94
C LEU A 635 -31.48 5.59 12.01
N GLU A 636 -31.73 6.61 12.83
CA GLU A 636 -32.70 6.60 13.93
C GLU A 636 -34.07 7.16 13.52
N HIS A 637 -34.21 7.63 12.28
CA HIS A 637 -35.37 8.41 11.81
C HIS A 637 -35.71 9.61 12.71
N ASP A 638 -34.69 10.25 13.29
CA ASP A 638 -34.82 11.42 14.16
C ASP A 638 -34.73 12.73 13.36
N LYS A 639 -35.90 13.34 13.17
CA LYS A 639 -36.03 14.65 12.53
C LYS A 639 -35.29 15.77 13.25
N HIS A 640 -35.25 15.75 14.59
CA HIS A 640 -34.58 16.78 15.38
C HIS A 640 -33.07 16.73 15.18
N MET A 641 -32.47 15.54 15.09
CA MET A 641 -31.05 15.42 14.76
C MET A 641 -30.74 15.89 13.33
N LEU A 642 -31.56 15.53 12.35
CA LEU A 642 -31.39 16.03 10.97
C LEU A 642 -31.50 17.57 10.90
N HIS A 643 -32.42 18.15 11.66
CA HIS A 643 -32.52 19.61 11.80
C HIS A 643 -31.30 20.20 12.52
N GLU A 644 -30.80 19.57 13.59
CA GLU A 644 -29.60 20.02 14.31
C GLU A 644 -28.36 20.02 13.40
N ALA A 645 -28.19 18.98 12.57
CA ALA A 645 -27.11 18.95 11.57
C ALA A 645 -27.17 20.17 10.64
N PHE A 646 -28.35 20.49 10.10
CA PHE A 646 -28.55 21.71 9.31
C PHE A 646 -28.29 22.98 10.14
N ALA A 647 -28.76 23.03 11.39
CA ALA A 647 -28.61 24.19 12.27
C ALA A 647 -27.14 24.50 12.55
N GLN A 648 -26.30 23.48 12.72
CA GLN A 648 -24.85 23.63 12.85
C GLN A 648 -24.24 24.25 11.58
N ILE A 649 -24.62 23.80 10.39
CA ILE A 649 -24.18 24.43 9.12
C ILE A 649 -24.61 25.90 9.05
N LYS A 650 -25.86 26.20 9.44
CA LYS A 650 -26.40 27.56 9.42
C LYS A 650 -25.59 28.51 10.32
N VAL A 651 -25.28 28.12 11.56
CA VAL A 651 -24.51 28.98 12.47
C VAL A 651 -23.05 29.14 12.04
N TYR A 652 -22.45 28.11 11.41
CA TYR A 652 -21.14 28.23 10.77
C TYR A 652 -21.16 29.20 9.60
N ARG A 653 -22.21 29.15 8.76
CA ARG A 653 -22.41 30.14 7.70
C ARG A 653 -22.56 31.55 8.25
N GLU A 654 -23.34 31.75 9.30
CA GLU A 654 -23.52 33.07 9.92
C GLU A 654 -22.20 33.64 10.46
N ALA A 655 -21.31 32.79 10.97
CA ALA A 655 -20.00 33.19 11.49
C ALA A 655 -18.94 33.41 10.40
N LEU A 656 -18.87 32.53 9.40
CA LEU A 656 -17.74 32.48 8.46
C LEU A 656 -18.02 33.15 7.10
N PHE A 657 -19.27 33.44 6.75
CA PHE A 657 -19.61 33.93 5.41
C PHE A 657 -19.15 35.38 5.17
N LEU A 658 -18.23 35.56 4.22
CA LEU A 658 -17.66 36.83 3.79
C LEU A 658 -18.55 37.46 2.71
N LYS A 659 -19.46 38.35 3.13
CA LYS A 659 -20.48 38.95 2.25
C LYS A 659 -19.93 39.62 0.99
N ASP A 660 -18.76 40.25 1.08
CA ASP A 660 -18.14 40.96 -0.05
C ASP A 660 -17.54 40.00 -1.09
N VAL A 661 -17.21 38.77 -0.69
CA VAL A 661 -16.62 37.73 -1.54
C VAL A 661 -17.69 36.73 -2.02
N GLY A 662 -18.72 36.49 -1.21
CA GLY A 662 -19.73 35.46 -1.46
C GLY A 662 -19.22 34.03 -1.17
N LEU A 663 -18.19 33.93 -0.33
CA LEU A 663 -17.50 32.70 0.07
C LEU A 663 -17.25 32.70 1.58
N TYR A 664 -16.67 31.65 2.11
CA TYR A 664 -16.48 31.47 3.55
C TYR A 664 -15.01 31.68 3.93
N GLY A 665 -14.78 32.42 5.02
CA GLY A 665 -13.46 32.54 5.64
C GLY A 665 -13.07 31.25 6.37
N HIS A 666 -11.78 31.12 6.65
CA HIS A 666 -11.21 29.89 7.16
C HIS A 666 -11.36 29.75 8.69
N ILE A 667 -10.78 30.67 9.50
CA ILE A 667 -10.73 30.55 10.96
C ILE A 667 -11.16 31.84 11.67
N PHE A 668 -12.24 31.73 12.44
CA PHE A 668 -12.71 32.79 13.33
C PHE A 668 -12.65 32.35 14.80
N ASP A 669 -11.85 33.05 15.60
CA ASP A 669 -11.81 32.89 17.06
C ASP A 669 -12.94 33.71 17.68
N ALA A 670 -14.01 33.04 18.08
CA ALA A 670 -15.16 33.67 18.71
C ALA A 670 -14.95 34.01 20.19
N THR A 671 -13.94 33.41 20.82
CA THR A 671 -13.53 33.75 22.18
C THR A 671 -12.96 35.17 22.21
N ASN A 672 -12.07 35.46 21.27
CA ASN A 672 -11.43 36.78 21.13
C ASN A 672 -12.16 37.72 20.15
N LYS A 673 -13.19 37.21 19.45
CA LYS A 673 -13.96 37.93 18.42
C LYS A 673 -13.08 38.49 17.30
N SER A 674 -12.13 37.69 16.84
CA SER A 674 -11.15 38.06 15.82
C SER A 674 -10.93 36.95 14.80
N TRP A 675 -10.63 37.34 13.56
CA TRP A 675 -10.19 36.42 12.54
C TRP A 675 -8.73 36.01 12.78
N GLU A 676 -8.48 34.70 12.80
CA GLU A 676 -7.11 34.16 12.72
C GLU A 676 -6.73 33.99 11.25
N ASP A 677 -7.68 33.57 10.42
CA ASP A 677 -7.58 33.58 8.97
C ASP A 677 -8.93 33.95 8.33
N ALA A 678 -9.02 35.17 7.82
CA ALA A 678 -10.21 35.68 7.12
C ALA A 678 -10.23 35.34 5.62
N GLY A 679 -9.21 34.69 5.08
CA GLY A 679 -9.15 34.38 3.65
C GLY A 679 -10.14 33.28 3.25
N ALA A 680 -10.64 33.36 2.02
CA ALA A 680 -11.52 32.35 1.44
C ALA A 680 -10.71 31.16 0.94
N TRP A 681 -10.13 30.41 1.86
CA TRP A 681 -9.29 29.25 1.57
C TRP A 681 -10.07 28.20 0.77
N SER A 682 -9.51 27.75 -0.35
CA SER A 682 -10.18 26.89 -1.33
C SER A 682 -10.52 25.52 -0.75
N THR A 683 -9.58 24.86 -0.07
CA THR A 683 -9.85 23.58 0.63
C THR A 683 -10.87 23.76 1.75
N GLY A 684 -10.80 24.85 2.52
CA GLY A 684 -11.82 25.20 3.52
C GLY A 684 -13.23 25.35 2.93
N ASN A 685 -13.36 26.01 1.78
CA ASN A 685 -14.62 26.08 1.05
C ASN A 685 -15.03 24.72 0.46
N GLY A 686 -14.06 23.88 0.10
CA GLY A 686 -14.26 22.47 -0.26
C GLY A 686 -14.88 21.65 0.87
N TRP A 687 -14.36 21.77 2.10
CA TRP A 687 -14.95 21.14 3.29
C TRP A 687 -16.40 21.59 3.51
N ILE A 688 -16.68 22.88 3.38
CA ILE A 688 -18.04 23.42 3.50
C ILE A 688 -18.96 22.84 2.42
N ALA A 689 -18.51 22.82 1.17
CA ALA A 689 -19.29 22.28 0.06
C ALA A 689 -19.55 20.77 0.23
N GLY A 690 -18.52 20.00 0.60
CA GLY A 690 -18.64 18.57 0.89
C GLY A 690 -19.62 18.31 2.03
N GLY A 691 -19.47 19.00 3.17
CA GLY A 691 -20.35 18.83 4.33
C GLY A 691 -21.81 19.20 4.05
N MET A 692 -22.05 20.33 3.36
CA MET A 692 -23.40 20.71 2.92
C MET A 692 -24.01 19.70 1.95
N SER A 693 -23.24 19.17 1.01
CA SER A 693 -23.73 18.19 0.04
C SER A 693 -24.06 16.85 0.68
N ARG A 694 -23.24 16.37 1.63
CA ARG A 694 -23.52 15.17 2.44
C ARG A 694 -24.80 15.32 3.27
N VAL A 695 -24.92 16.41 4.05
CA VAL A 695 -26.13 16.64 4.87
C VAL A 695 -27.38 16.78 3.98
N LEU A 696 -27.27 17.43 2.82
CA LEU A 696 -28.36 17.52 1.86
C LEU A 696 -28.78 16.13 1.35
N ALA A 697 -27.82 15.30 0.95
CA ALA A 697 -28.08 13.93 0.48
C ALA A 697 -28.71 13.09 1.60
N THR A 698 -28.16 13.13 2.81
CA THR A 698 -28.71 12.43 3.97
C THR A 698 -30.15 12.87 4.28
N ILE A 699 -30.45 14.17 4.28
CA ILE A 699 -31.84 14.65 4.46
C ILE A 699 -32.75 14.09 3.37
N LYS A 700 -32.34 14.18 2.10
CA LYS A 700 -33.15 13.72 0.96
C LYS A 700 -33.38 12.22 0.94
N HIS A 701 -32.43 11.44 1.42
CA HIS A 701 -32.46 9.97 1.38
C HIS A 701 -32.86 9.32 2.72
N SER A 702 -33.09 10.12 3.77
CA SER A 702 -33.49 9.62 5.11
C SER A 702 -34.91 9.06 5.20
N GLY A 703 -35.79 9.42 4.25
CA GLY A 703 -37.22 9.15 4.32
C GLY A 703 -37.98 9.97 5.38
N VAL A 704 -37.33 10.91 6.06
CA VAL A 704 -37.95 11.77 7.08
C VAL A 704 -38.61 13.00 6.44
N GLU A 705 -39.90 13.19 6.67
CA GLU A 705 -40.68 14.28 6.07
C GLU A 705 -40.52 15.65 6.76
N GLY A 706 -40.74 16.70 5.98
CA GLY A 706 -40.83 18.09 6.46
C GLY A 706 -39.49 18.73 6.81
N LEU A 707 -38.45 18.39 6.03
CA LEU A 707 -37.12 19.02 6.03
C LEU A 707 -36.84 19.75 4.69
N ASP A 708 -37.88 20.07 3.93
CA ASP A 708 -37.75 20.73 2.62
C ASP A 708 -37.13 22.11 2.71
N TRP A 709 -37.35 22.82 3.82
CA TRP A 709 -36.79 24.14 4.05
C TRP A 709 -35.27 24.07 4.23
N GLU A 710 -34.78 23.11 5.01
CA GLU A 710 -33.37 22.83 5.25
C GLU A 710 -32.69 22.44 3.94
N ALA A 711 -33.28 21.48 3.21
CA ALA A 711 -32.76 21.06 1.91
C ALA A 711 -32.72 22.21 0.89
N HIS A 712 -33.75 23.04 0.85
CA HIS A 712 -33.80 24.21 -0.04
C HIS A 712 -32.68 25.21 0.27
N HIS A 713 -32.39 25.47 1.54
CA HIS A 713 -31.32 26.38 1.93
C HIS A 713 -29.93 25.83 1.63
N LEU A 714 -29.70 24.53 1.86
CA LEU A 714 -28.44 23.87 1.47
C LEU A 714 -28.19 23.96 -0.04
N ILE A 715 -29.22 23.74 -0.87
CA ILE A 715 -29.12 23.89 -2.33
C ILE A 715 -28.75 25.33 -2.71
N ILE A 716 -29.38 26.33 -2.08
CA ILE A 716 -29.09 27.75 -2.36
C ILE A 716 -27.65 28.10 -1.95
N TRP A 717 -27.22 27.69 -0.76
CA TRP A 717 -25.89 28.02 -0.25
C TRP A 717 -24.77 27.32 -1.03
N LEU A 718 -24.99 26.07 -1.44
CA LEU A 718 -24.08 25.37 -2.35
C LEU A 718 -24.01 26.08 -3.70
N LYS A 719 -25.17 26.42 -4.30
CA LYS A 719 -25.21 27.16 -5.57
C LYS A 719 -24.42 28.47 -5.48
N GLU A 720 -24.63 29.25 -4.42
CA GLU A 720 -23.91 30.51 -4.20
C GLU A 720 -22.40 30.28 -4.08
N LEU A 721 -21.96 29.29 -3.31
CA LEU A 721 -20.55 28.93 -3.17
C LEU A 721 -19.95 28.58 -4.54
N LEU A 722 -20.58 27.69 -5.30
CA LEU A 722 -20.09 27.24 -6.62
C LEU A 722 -19.98 28.41 -7.61
N GLN A 723 -21.03 29.25 -7.67
CA GLN A 723 -21.05 30.42 -8.54
C GLN A 723 -19.92 31.40 -8.21
N ASN A 724 -19.59 31.61 -6.93
CA ASN A 724 -18.53 32.52 -6.54
C ASN A 724 -17.14 31.90 -6.68
N ALA A 725 -16.95 30.63 -6.36
CA ALA A 725 -15.69 29.92 -6.52
C ALA A 725 -15.26 29.88 -8.00
N TYR A 726 -16.16 29.51 -8.91
CA TYR A 726 -15.80 29.40 -10.34
C TYR A 726 -15.64 30.74 -11.07
N LYS A 727 -15.96 31.90 -10.45
CA LYS A 727 -15.63 33.22 -11.02
C LYS A 727 -14.12 33.46 -11.08
N VAL A 728 -13.37 32.86 -10.17
CA VAL A 728 -11.91 33.01 -10.05
C VAL A 728 -11.13 31.81 -10.60
N GLN A 729 -11.83 30.88 -11.27
CA GLN A 729 -11.19 29.74 -11.91
C GLN A 729 -10.13 30.19 -12.91
N LYS A 730 -8.94 29.59 -12.82
CA LYS A 730 -7.81 29.97 -13.65
C LYS A 730 -7.85 29.30 -15.01
N ASN A 731 -6.93 29.74 -15.86
CA ASN A 731 -6.79 29.22 -17.23
C ASN A 731 -6.49 27.73 -17.24
N SER A 732 -5.80 27.19 -16.24
CA SER A 732 -5.55 25.75 -16.11
C SER A 732 -6.81 24.93 -15.81
N GLY A 733 -7.88 25.56 -15.31
CA GLY A 733 -9.07 24.88 -14.79
C GLY A 733 -9.08 24.74 -13.27
N LEU A 734 -7.95 24.91 -12.60
CA LEU A 734 -7.85 24.89 -11.15
C LEU A 734 -8.30 26.21 -10.52
N LEU A 735 -8.71 26.15 -9.25
CA LEU A 735 -8.97 27.30 -8.40
C LEU A 735 -7.66 27.78 -7.72
N PRO A 736 -7.55 29.08 -7.36
CA PRO A 736 -6.47 29.56 -6.48
C PRO A 736 -6.62 29.01 -5.06
N ASN A 737 -5.50 28.90 -4.31
CA ASN A 737 -5.49 28.48 -2.91
C ASN A 737 -6.38 29.35 -2.03
N TYR A 738 -6.37 30.66 -2.25
CA TYR A 738 -7.35 31.58 -1.67
C TYR A 738 -8.22 32.15 -2.78
N LEU A 739 -9.52 31.87 -2.72
CA LEU A 739 -10.51 32.26 -3.73
C LEU A 739 -10.72 33.79 -3.79
N ASP A 740 -10.42 34.49 -2.70
CA ASP A 740 -10.40 35.95 -2.60
C ASP A 740 -9.07 36.57 -3.07
N LYS A 741 -8.06 35.77 -3.39
CA LYS A 741 -6.73 36.20 -3.87
C LYS A 741 -6.37 35.49 -5.19
N PRO A 742 -6.92 35.93 -6.33
CA PRO A 742 -6.73 35.24 -7.62
C PRO A 742 -5.27 35.07 -8.06
N GLU A 743 -4.35 35.88 -7.54
CA GLU A 743 -2.91 35.82 -7.77
C GLU A 743 -2.19 34.69 -7.04
N ASP A 744 -2.82 34.05 -6.06
CA ASP A 744 -2.22 32.98 -5.27
C ASP A 744 -1.87 31.76 -6.13
N PHE A 745 -1.23 30.72 -5.59
CA PHE A 745 -0.98 29.49 -6.36
C PHE A 745 -2.28 28.71 -6.62
N GLU A 746 -2.29 27.88 -7.65
CA GLU A 746 -3.38 26.93 -7.91
C GLU A 746 -3.28 25.74 -6.99
N GLU A 747 -4.38 25.19 -6.51
CA GLU A 747 -4.37 23.99 -5.67
C GLU A 747 -5.48 23.00 -6.10
N VAL A 748 -5.24 21.71 -5.92
CA VAL A 748 -6.11 20.64 -6.45
C VAL A 748 -7.13 20.15 -5.43
N ALA A 749 -6.83 20.18 -4.12
CA ALA A 749 -7.66 19.62 -3.06
C ALA A 749 -9.03 20.31 -3.00
N GLY A 750 -9.03 21.64 -2.80
CA GLY A 750 -10.26 22.44 -2.77
C GLY A 750 -10.94 22.49 -4.12
N THR A 751 -10.19 22.55 -5.23
CA THR A 751 -10.78 22.42 -6.57
C THR A 751 -11.54 21.10 -6.73
N ALA A 752 -10.96 19.97 -6.30
CA ALA A 752 -11.57 18.66 -6.39
C ALA A 752 -12.81 18.54 -5.49
N ALA A 753 -12.71 18.94 -4.21
CA ALA A 753 -13.83 18.90 -3.27
C ALA A 753 -15.02 19.78 -3.72
N ILE A 754 -14.76 21.01 -4.16
CA ILE A 754 -15.79 21.93 -4.67
C ILE A 754 -16.45 21.34 -5.92
N THR A 755 -15.66 20.74 -6.82
CA THR A 755 -16.17 20.14 -8.05
C THR A 755 -16.95 18.85 -7.78
N ALA A 756 -16.51 18.01 -6.84
CA ALA A 756 -17.24 16.83 -6.39
C ALA A 756 -18.61 17.22 -5.82
N ALA A 757 -18.64 18.21 -4.92
CA ALA A 757 -19.88 18.76 -4.38
C ALA A 757 -20.79 19.35 -5.48
N ALA A 758 -20.23 19.94 -6.54
CA ALA A 758 -20.99 20.41 -7.69
C ALA A 758 -21.69 19.27 -8.45
N TYR A 759 -20.98 18.17 -8.73
CA TYR A 759 -21.58 16.99 -9.36
C TYR A 759 -22.66 16.35 -8.46
N ARG A 760 -22.39 16.21 -7.16
CA ARG A 760 -23.39 15.71 -6.19
C ARG A 760 -24.62 16.62 -6.11
N LEU A 761 -24.44 17.94 -6.10
CA LEU A 761 -25.56 18.89 -6.18
C LEU A 761 -26.31 18.74 -7.51
N GLY A 762 -25.60 18.54 -8.63
CA GLY A 762 -26.20 18.34 -9.94
C GLY A 762 -27.10 17.10 -10.00
N ALA A 763 -26.72 16.02 -9.33
CA ALA A 763 -27.51 14.79 -9.23
C ALA A 763 -28.83 14.99 -8.43
N ILE A 764 -28.83 15.87 -7.43
CA ILE A 764 -30.01 16.17 -6.60
C ILE A 764 -30.86 17.31 -7.19
N ALA A 765 -30.22 18.34 -7.73
CA ALA A 765 -30.82 19.60 -8.13
C ALA A 765 -30.07 20.22 -9.32
N TYR A 766 -30.15 19.57 -10.50
CA TYR A 766 -29.46 19.99 -11.73
C TYR A 766 -29.58 21.49 -12.07
N GLY A 767 -30.75 22.10 -11.89
CA GLY A 767 -30.96 23.54 -12.15
C GLY A 767 -30.13 24.48 -11.26
N ALA A 768 -29.51 23.96 -10.20
CA ALA A 768 -28.61 24.71 -9.34
C ALA A 768 -27.20 24.87 -9.94
N ILE A 769 -26.80 24.04 -10.91
CA ILE A 769 -25.44 24.01 -11.46
C ILE A 769 -25.32 24.40 -12.93
N GLU A 770 -26.44 24.66 -13.62
CA GLU A 770 -26.47 24.91 -15.08
C GLU A 770 -25.49 25.99 -15.54
N ASP A 771 -25.28 27.03 -14.73
CA ASP A 771 -24.44 28.17 -15.05
C ASP A 771 -22.95 27.99 -14.73
N VAL A 772 -22.59 26.93 -14.00
CA VAL A 772 -21.20 26.58 -13.64
C VAL A 772 -20.71 25.29 -14.30
N LEU A 773 -21.57 24.62 -15.09
CA LEU A 773 -21.28 23.37 -15.79
C LEU A 773 -19.98 23.42 -16.64
N PRO A 774 -19.75 24.44 -17.49
CA PRO A 774 -18.50 24.51 -18.25
C PRO A 774 -17.25 24.60 -17.36
N GLN A 775 -17.35 25.30 -16.23
CA GLN A 775 -16.25 25.48 -15.28
C GLN A 775 -16.00 24.19 -14.49
N MET A 776 -17.06 23.48 -14.08
CA MET A 776 -16.90 22.21 -13.35
C MET A 776 -16.24 21.14 -14.22
N GLU A 777 -16.62 21.02 -15.51
CA GLU A 777 -16.00 20.06 -16.44
C GLU A 777 -14.51 20.38 -16.64
N LYS A 778 -14.19 21.67 -16.76
CA LYS A 778 -12.81 22.13 -16.87
C LYS A 778 -12.01 21.85 -15.59
N ALA A 779 -12.62 22.01 -14.42
CA ALA A 779 -11.99 21.72 -13.14
C ALA A 779 -11.74 20.22 -12.96
N PHE A 780 -12.70 19.38 -13.36
CA PHE A 780 -12.58 17.93 -13.33
C PHE A 780 -11.35 17.44 -14.11
N GLU A 781 -11.24 17.83 -15.38
CA GLU A 781 -10.09 17.48 -16.23
C GLU A 781 -8.78 18.01 -15.66
N ALA A 782 -8.79 19.23 -15.12
CA ALA A 782 -7.62 19.84 -14.51
C ALA A 782 -7.16 19.04 -13.28
N CYS A 783 -8.07 18.65 -12.38
CA CYS A 783 -7.75 17.86 -11.19
C CYS A 783 -7.18 16.49 -11.55
N LEU A 784 -7.80 15.75 -12.48
CA LEU A 784 -7.32 14.42 -12.86
C LEU A 784 -5.93 14.47 -13.52
N SER A 785 -5.65 15.51 -14.31
CA SER A 785 -4.32 15.72 -14.92
C SER A 785 -3.18 15.93 -13.91
N ARG A 786 -3.52 16.14 -12.63
CA ARG A 786 -2.58 16.40 -11.53
C ARG A 786 -2.35 15.22 -10.60
N VAL A 787 -2.96 14.08 -10.90
CA VAL A 787 -2.70 12.81 -10.21
C VAL A 787 -1.52 12.13 -10.89
N ASP A 788 -0.41 11.96 -10.17
CA ASP A 788 0.78 11.32 -10.73
C ASP A 788 0.67 9.78 -10.79
N VAL A 789 1.73 9.14 -11.28
CA VAL A 789 1.82 7.67 -11.41
C VAL A 789 1.87 6.94 -10.08
N MET A 790 2.07 7.65 -8.97
CA MET A 790 2.04 7.11 -7.61
C MET A 790 0.74 7.48 -6.89
N GLY A 791 -0.20 8.17 -7.56
CA GLY A 791 -1.45 8.64 -6.97
C GLY A 791 -1.32 9.93 -6.16
N ASN A 792 -0.13 10.54 -6.10
CA ASN A 792 0.05 11.81 -5.41
C ASN A 792 -0.54 12.94 -6.26
N VAL A 793 -1.13 13.91 -5.57
CA VAL A 793 -1.83 15.04 -6.19
C VAL A 793 -1.02 16.31 -6.05
N GLN A 794 -0.76 17.02 -7.15
CA GLN A 794 0.08 18.22 -7.16
C GLN A 794 -0.40 19.30 -8.14
N PRO A 795 -0.47 20.59 -7.74
CA PRO A 795 -0.09 21.16 -6.44
C PRO A 795 -1.14 20.93 -5.35
N THR A 796 -0.68 20.68 -4.13
CA THR A 796 -1.53 20.68 -2.93
C THR A 796 -1.04 21.73 -1.94
N VAL A 797 -1.91 22.08 -1.00
CA VAL A 797 -1.61 22.85 0.20
C VAL A 797 -0.84 21.97 1.20
N ASP A 798 0.02 22.59 2.01
CA ASP A 798 0.66 21.92 3.15
C ASP A 798 -0.35 21.82 4.30
N ALA A 799 -0.60 20.60 4.79
CA ALA A 799 -1.57 20.33 5.86
C ALA A 799 -1.24 21.02 7.20
N LEU A 800 0.03 21.42 7.41
CA LEU A 800 0.47 22.13 8.61
C LEU A 800 0.65 23.64 8.40
N ASP A 801 0.69 24.10 7.14
CA ASP A 801 0.78 25.51 6.74
C ASP A 801 -0.06 25.76 5.49
N TRP A 802 -1.33 26.11 5.70
CA TRP A 802 -2.31 26.31 4.62
C TRP A 802 -2.00 27.48 3.67
N SER A 803 -0.97 28.28 3.97
CA SER A 803 -0.45 29.33 3.09
C SER A 803 0.63 28.85 2.13
N ALA A 804 1.14 27.63 2.31
CA ALA A 804 2.26 27.06 1.58
C ALA A 804 1.85 25.87 0.70
N LYS A 805 2.72 25.53 -0.26
CA LYS A 805 2.57 24.33 -1.10
C LYS A 805 3.13 23.11 -0.38
N GLY A 806 2.30 22.07 -0.27
CA GLY A 806 2.67 20.76 0.25
C GLY A 806 3.26 19.84 -0.82
N VAL A 807 3.96 18.80 -0.37
CA VAL A 807 4.55 17.75 -1.23
C VAL A 807 3.57 16.58 -1.47
N SER A 808 2.62 16.38 -0.57
CA SER A 808 1.51 15.44 -0.68
C SER A 808 0.41 15.85 0.30
N SER A 809 -0.80 15.33 0.11
CA SER A 809 -1.94 15.57 0.98
C SER A 809 -2.90 14.37 0.88
N PRO A 810 -3.15 13.66 2.00
CA PRO A 810 -4.15 12.58 2.03
C PRO A 810 -5.53 13.09 1.61
N GLU A 811 -5.88 14.31 2.03
CA GLU A 811 -7.15 14.96 1.67
C GLU A 811 -7.28 15.14 0.15
N SER A 812 -6.20 15.55 -0.53
CA SER A 812 -6.22 15.69 -1.98
C SER A 812 -6.50 14.36 -2.68
N ALA A 813 -5.91 13.27 -2.20
CA ALA A 813 -6.18 11.94 -2.75
C ALA A 813 -7.63 11.50 -2.48
N ALA A 814 -8.15 11.75 -1.28
CA ALA A 814 -9.54 11.49 -0.93
C ALA A 814 -10.52 12.29 -1.81
N PHE A 815 -10.29 13.59 -2.00
CA PHE A 815 -11.15 14.43 -2.85
C PHE A 815 -11.07 14.07 -4.34
N ILE A 816 -9.97 13.49 -4.82
CA ILE A 816 -9.92 12.92 -6.17
C ILE A 816 -10.83 11.69 -6.29
N LEU A 817 -10.85 10.81 -5.27
CA LEU A 817 -11.78 9.67 -5.25
C LEU A 817 -13.24 10.13 -5.20
N GLU A 818 -13.56 11.09 -4.32
CA GLU A 818 -14.90 11.69 -4.27
C GLU A 818 -15.29 12.35 -5.60
N LEU A 819 -14.35 13.03 -6.25
CA LEU A 819 -14.57 13.68 -7.54
C LEU A 819 -14.88 12.67 -8.65
N LEU A 820 -14.13 11.56 -8.71
CA LEU A 820 -14.38 10.47 -9.66
C LEU A 820 -15.74 9.83 -9.41
N ALA A 821 -16.05 9.48 -8.16
CA ALA A 821 -17.32 8.88 -7.78
C ALA A 821 -18.52 9.83 -8.03
N ALA A 822 -18.35 11.11 -7.76
CA ALA A 822 -19.38 12.11 -8.02
C ALA A 822 -19.61 12.32 -9.51
N LYS A 823 -18.55 12.31 -10.32
CA LYS A 823 -18.64 12.41 -11.78
C LYS A 823 -19.38 11.22 -12.39
N GLU A 824 -19.10 10.01 -11.92
CA GLU A 824 -19.73 8.80 -12.44
C GLU A 824 -21.23 8.75 -12.12
N ALA A 825 -21.60 9.22 -10.92
CA ALA A 825 -23.01 9.25 -10.50
C ALA A 825 -23.85 10.34 -11.21
N PHE A 826 -23.22 11.39 -11.74
CA PHE A 826 -23.86 12.52 -12.42
C PHE A 826 -24.12 12.24 -13.90
#